data_AF-A0A8T0BEL9-F1
#
_entry.id   AF-A0A8T0BEL9-F1
#
_cell.length_a   1.000
_cell.length_b   1.000
_cell.length_c   1.000
_cell.angle_alpha   90.00
_cell.angle_beta   90.00
_cell.angle_gamma   90.00
#
_symmetry.space_group_name_H-M   'P 1'
#
loop_
_entity.id
_entity.type
_entity.pdbx_description
1 polymer ?
#
loop_
_entity_poly.entity_id
_entity_poly.type
_entity_poly.pdbx_seq_one_letter_code
_entity_poly.pdbx_strand_id
1 'polypeptide(L)'
;MKKLVWTTMLRYILCWLIMHSGDLVLGSYGCLANGTTRSFLCLGSKVHQMPCHIPKNTTYVEIKLTQIILFPSRAMSSLHDLKRIMVSENGALQRIEAYAFANLTKLEEITITKSKSLVSMDRDTFWGLPKLRYLTISNTGLTVLPDFSKVQSAAFEFLFDLEENMHIEVIPSNAFEGLTSGTITTLRLTKNGITEVDKNAFNGTKIEKLFLMGNQQLKLIHNYAFLGAEGPLVLDISRTAISSLPENMLRRLKLLIATSVYSLRWLPNLEIFAELAQANLTYPSHCCAFKNFKKSKSEKNHLCNDSTIRNQEPYFFEEHCKDVIEVRCYPEPDAFNPCEDIMGFTYLRVLIWFISVLAVLGNFTVLLVLLSSRTKLTVPRFLMCNLAFADLCMGLYLLIIASVDVRTRSHYYNYGIEWQMGAGCGTAGFLTVFASELSVYTLTAITLERWHTITYAMRLERQLRLHHAFGVMAFGWLFSVLAALMPVMGVSSYMKTSICLPMDVETVSSQVYIMLLLFLNVLAFMAVCACYVRIYVTVRHPASVPDSADARVAKRMAVLVFTDFLCMAPISFFAISAALRLPLITVSHAKVVLVLFYPINSCANPFLYAFFTKSFKQDFFVLTSRLGCFKSRARIYRTETSSLHNGRLSSPKNSDGTLYSLGHVTHPH
;
A
#
# COMPACT_ATOMS: atom_id res chain seq x y z
N MET A 1 -15.29 52.51 43.81
CA MET A 1 -14.76 53.65 43.03
C MET A 1 -13.31 53.48 42.52
N LYS A 2 -12.83 52.25 42.22
CA LYS A 2 -11.47 52.03 41.65
C LYS A 2 -11.41 51.11 40.41
N LYS A 3 -12.52 50.50 39.97
CA LYS A 3 -12.56 49.64 38.76
C LYS A 3 -13.16 50.32 37.51
N LEU A 4 -13.78 51.49 37.64
CA LEU A 4 -14.44 52.20 36.52
C LEU A 4 -13.56 53.30 35.88
N VAL A 5 -12.48 53.71 36.56
CA VAL A 5 -11.55 54.76 36.09
C VAL A 5 -10.45 54.19 35.19
N TRP A 6 -10.09 52.91 35.39
CA TRP A 6 -9.05 52.25 34.59
C TRP A 6 -9.52 51.90 33.18
N THR A 7 -10.79 51.52 33.01
CA THR A 7 -11.36 51.17 31.69
C THR A 7 -11.63 52.38 30.80
N THR A 8 -11.89 53.55 31.40
CA THR A 8 -12.05 54.83 30.68
C THR A 8 -10.70 55.42 30.27
N MET A 9 -9.67 55.35 31.13
CA MET A 9 -8.30 55.77 30.77
C MET A 9 -7.69 54.92 29.65
N LEU A 10 -7.89 53.59 29.66
CA LEU A 10 -7.36 52.72 28.60
C LEU A 10 -8.01 52.99 27.23
N ARG A 11 -9.31 53.34 27.21
CA ARG A 11 -10.03 53.75 25.99
C ARG A 11 -9.54 55.07 25.44
N TYR A 12 -9.24 56.05 26.30
CA TYR A 12 -8.69 57.33 25.86
C TYR A 12 -7.27 57.20 25.32
N ILE A 13 -6.43 56.36 25.92
CA ILE A 13 -5.06 56.10 25.43
C ILE A 13 -5.07 55.32 24.11
N LEU A 14 -5.99 54.36 23.93
CA LEU A 14 -6.18 53.67 22.64
C LEU A 14 -6.70 54.63 21.56
N CYS A 15 -7.65 55.51 21.89
CA CYS A 15 -8.17 56.49 20.93
C CYS A 15 -7.11 57.54 20.54
N TRP A 16 -6.26 57.93 21.50
CA TRP A 16 -5.15 58.87 21.26
C TRP A 16 -4.02 58.22 20.43
N LEU A 17 -3.69 56.95 20.67
CA LEU A 17 -2.73 56.19 19.84
C LEU A 17 -3.25 55.91 18.43
N ILE A 18 -4.57 55.73 18.26
CA ILE A 18 -5.20 55.57 16.94
C ILE A 18 -5.31 56.92 16.22
N MET A 19 -5.42 58.04 16.93
CA MET A 19 -5.43 59.39 16.35
C MET A 19 -4.03 60.00 16.10
N HIS A 20 -2.95 59.44 16.64
CA HIS A 20 -1.56 59.93 16.45
C HIS A 20 -0.61 58.95 15.75
N SER A 21 -1.12 57.79 15.29
CA SER A 21 -0.43 56.95 14.29
C SER A 21 -0.96 57.17 12.87
N GLY A 22 -1.68 58.28 12.67
CA GLY A 22 -2.23 58.70 11.39
C GLY A 22 -1.51 59.93 10.85
N ASP A 23 -0.20 59.86 10.66
CA ASP A 23 0.53 60.79 9.79
C ASP A 23 1.69 60.06 9.12
N LEU A 24 1.38 59.36 8.03
CA LEU A 24 2.02 59.59 6.72
C LEU A 24 1.30 58.78 5.63
N VAL A 25 1.02 59.47 4.53
CA VAL A 25 0.40 59.02 3.27
C VAL A 25 -1.14 59.00 3.31
N LEU A 26 -1.70 60.19 3.08
CA LEU A 26 -2.89 60.39 2.25
C LEU A 26 -2.82 59.40 1.06
N GLY A 27 -3.63 58.34 1.09
CA GLY A 27 -3.80 57.44 -0.03
C GLY A 27 -4.46 58.18 -1.19
N SER A 28 -3.64 58.68 -2.11
CA SER A 28 -4.15 59.21 -3.37
C SER A 28 -4.72 58.05 -4.17
N TYR A 29 -6.05 58.02 -4.33
CA TYR A 29 -6.75 57.16 -5.27
C TYR A 29 -6.51 57.73 -6.67
N GLY A 30 -5.42 57.31 -7.32
CA GLY A 30 -4.96 57.85 -8.59
C GLY A 30 -3.57 57.34 -8.98
N CYS A 31 -3.04 57.85 -10.09
CA CYS A 31 -1.68 57.56 -10.53
C CYS A 31 -0.73 58.68 -10.12
N LEU A 32 0.37 58.32 -9.45
CA LEU A 32 1.38 59.26 -8.94
C LEU A 32 2.78 58.83 -9.37
N ALA A 33 3.57 59.80 -9.82
CA ALA A 33 5.00 59.64 -10.03
C ALA A 33 5.75 60.12 -8.80
N ASN A 34 6.66 59.29 -8.27
CA ASN A 34 7.56 59.65 -7.19
C ASN A 34 8.95 59.95 -7.76
N GLY A 35 9.34 61.23 -7.75
CA GLY A 35 10.60 61.71 -8.33
C GLY A 35 11.86 61.25 -7.59
N THR A 36 11.80 61.01 -6.27
CA THR A 36 12.95 60.55 -5.47
C THR A 36 13.24 59.06 -5.66
N THR A 37 12.20 58.24 -5.73
CA THR A 37 12.35 56.79 -5.95
C THR A 37 12.28 56.38 -7.42
N ARG A 38 11.99 57.34 -8.32
CA ARG A 38 11.73 57.10 -9.75
C ARG A 38 10.66 56.03 -9.98
N SER A 39 9.69 55.94 -9.08
CA SER A 39 8.60 54.98 -9.16
C SER A 39 7.32 55.63 -9.70
N PHE A 40 6.49 54.84 -10.34
CA PHE A 40 5.17 55.22 -10.81
C PHE A 40 4.13 54.26 -10.23
N LEU A 41 3.22 54.80 -9.42
CA LEU A 41 2.26 54.02 -8.65
C LEU A 41 0.85 54.41 -9.11
N CYS A 42 0.08 53.45 -9.62
CA CYS A 42 -1.35 53.58 -9.91
C CYS A 42 -2.13 52.73 -8.92
N LEU A 43 -2.84 53.40 -8.01
CA LEU A 43 -3.55 52.74 -6.91
C LEU A 43 -5.02 53.14 -6.86
N GLY A 44 -5.88 52.13 -6.70
CA GLY A 44 -7.27 52.31 -6.30
C GLY A 44 -8.29 52.26 -7.44
N SER A 45 -9.55 52.05 -7.04
CA SER A 45 -10.67 51.70 -7.92
C SER A 45 -11.13 52.81 -8.85
N LYS A 46 -10.65 54.04 -8.68
CA LYS A 46 -10.99 55.17 -9.56
C LYS A 46 -10.22 55.15 -10.89
N VAL A 47 -9.16 54.35 -10.99
CA VAL A 47 -8.35 54.24 -12.20
C VAL A 47 -8.99 53.22 -13.16
N HIS A 48 -9.64 53.71 -14.20
CA HIS A 48 -10.35 52.88 -15.21
C HIS A 48 -9.54 52.67 -16.50
N GLN A 49 -8.53 53.50 -16.73
CA GLN A 49 -7.69 53.47 -17.93
C GLN A 49 -6.23 53.71 -17.56
N MET A 50 -5.33 53.19 -18.38
CA MET A 50 -3.89 53.43 -18.24
C MET A 50 -3.57 54.91 -18.53
N PRO A 51 -2.77 55.60 -17.71
CA PRO A 51 -2.34 56.97 -17.99
C PRO A 51 -1.48 57.03 -19.27
N CYS A 52 -1.73 58.04 -20.11
CA CYS A 52 -1.05 58.22 -21.40
C CYS A 52 0.42 58.70 -21.26
N HIS A 53 0.80 59.24 -20.11
CA HIS A 53 2.13 59.81 -19.89
C HIS A 53 2.74 59.30 -18.57
N ILE A 54 3.69 58.38 -18.70
CA ILE A 54 4.56 57.93 -17.61
C ILE A 54 5.94 58.58 -17.80
N PRO A 55 6.57 59.14 -16.75
CA PRO A 55 7.89 59.75 -16.87
C PRO A 55 8.95 58.78 -17.44
N LYS A 56 9.74 59.23 -18.42
CA LYS A 56 10.72 58.36 -19.11
C LYS A 56 11.84 57.82 -18.20
N ASN A 57 12.12 58.51 -17.10
CA ASN A 57 13.15 58.14 -16.12
C ASN A 57 12.64 57.15 -15.04
N THR A 58 11.40 56.67 -15.17
CA THR A 58 10.79 55.71 -14.25
C THR A 58 11.52 54.36 -14.29
N THR A 59 11.88 53.86 -13.11
CA THR A 59 12.59 52.58 -12.91
C THR A 59 11.68 51.48 -12.35
N TYR A 60 10.56 51.84 -11.75
CA TYR A 60 9.59 50.92 -11.16
C TYR A 60 8.15 51.36 -11.45
N VAL A 61 7.33 50.45 -11.96
CA VAL A 61 5.90 50.68 -12.20
C VAL A 61 5.09 49.70 -11.36
N GLU A 62 4.12 50.21 -10.60
CA GLU A 62 3.17 49.42 -9.82
C GLU A 62 1.74 49.82 -10.16
N ILE A 63 0.92 48.85 -10.55
CA ILE A 63 -0.49 49.01 -10.87
C ILE A 63 -1.29 48.04 -10.01
N LYS A 64 -2.03 48.58 -9.05
CA LYS A 64 -2.69 47.77 -8.04
C LYS A 64 -4.08 48.27 -7.67
N LEU A 65 -5.01 47.32 -7.47
CA LEU A 65 -6.41 47.60 -7.08
C LEU A 65 -7.14 48.54 -8.05
N THR A 66 -6.81 48.50 -9.35
CA THR A 66 -7.42 49.36 -10.37
C THR A 66 -8.63 48.70 -11.04
N GLN A 67 -9.42 49.49 -11.78
CA GLN A 67 -10.55 49.05 -12.61
C GLN A 67 -10.18 49.08 -14.11
N ILE A 68 -8.89 48.94 -14.44
CA ILE A 68 -8.41 48.85 -15.81
C ILE A 68 -8.89 47.52 -16.41
N ILE A 69 -9.60 47.58 -17.53
CA ILE A 69 -10.11 46.39 -18.23
C ILE A 69 -9.11 45.85 -19.25
N LEU A 70 -8.39 46.75 -19.91
CA LEU A 70 -7.46 46.46 -21.00
C LEU A 70 -6.11 47.09 -20.72
N PHE A 71 -5.03 46.30 -20.78
CA PHE A 71 -3.68 46.83 -20.75
C PHE A 71 -3.23 47.13 -22.19
N PRO A 72 -3.09 48.40 -22.58
CA PRO A 72 -2.98 48.76 -23.99
C PRO A 72 -1.62 48.43 -24.60
N SER A 73 -1.61 48.26 -25.92
CA SER A 73 -0.39 48.05 -26.70
C SER A 73 0.59 49.19 -26.50
N ARG A 74 1.89 48.86 -26.39
CA ARG A 74 2.99 49.82 -26.24
C ARG A 74 2.88 50.74 -25.02
N ALA A 75 2.04 50.42 -24.02
CA ALA A 75 1.83 51.25 -22.83
C ALA A 75 3.15 51.63 -22.11
N MET A 76 4.13 50.73 -22.13
CA MET A 76 5.41 50.89 -21.42
C MET A 76 6.61 51.03 -22.37
N SER A 77 6.42 51.01 -23.69
CA SER A 77 7.55 50.85 -24.64
C SER A 77 8.55 52.01 -24.64
N SER A 78 8.16 53.18 -24.15
CA SER A 78 9.03 54.36 -24.06
C SER A 78 9.87 54.42 -22.79
N LEU A 79 9.74 53.47 -21.86
CA LEU A 79 10.36 53.49 -20.53
C LEU A 79 11.68 52.70 -20.51
N HIS A 80 12.71 53.19 -21.19
CA HIS A 80 13.98 52.46 -21.34
C HIS A 80 14.78 52.29 -20.04
N ASP A 81 14.50 53.08 -18.99
CA ASP A 81 15.14 52.97 -17.67
C ASP A 81 14.41 52.01 -16.72
N LEU A 82 13.30 51.43 -17.16
CA LEU A 82 12.44 50.57 -16.35
C LEU A 82 13.14 49.27 -15.99
N LYS A 83 13.12 48.93 -14.69
CA LYS A 83 13.73 47.71 -14.13
C LYS A 83 12.70 46.71 -13.63
N ARG A 84 11.59 47.19 -13.07
CA ARG A 84 10.56 46.32 -12.48
C ARG A 84 9.14 46.80 -12.82
N ILE A 85 8.28 45.84 -13.13
CA ILE A 85 6.84 46.04 -13.34
C ILE A 85 6.07 45.13 -12.40
N MET A 86 5.11 45.70 -11.67
CA MET A 86 4.15 44.95 -10.86
C MET A 86 2.72 45.31 -11.24
N VAL A 87 1.94 44.32 -11.68
CA VAL A 87 0.50 44.41 -11.97
C VAL A 87 -0.19 43.43 -11.03
N SER A 88 -0.82 43.92 -9.97
CA SER A 88 -1.38 43.04 -8.93
C SER A 88 -2.79 43.45 -8.50
N GLU A 89 -3.64 42.48 -8.13
CA GLU A 89 -4.96 42.74 -7.53
C GLU A 89 -5.89 43.58 -8.43
N ASN A 90 -5.75 43.47 -9.75
CA ASN A 90 -6.60 44.18 -10.72
C ASN A 90 -7.77 43.29 -11.13
N GLY A 91 -8.87 43.37 -10.38
CA GLY A 91 -10.03 42.50 -10.55
C GLY A 91 -10.82 42.72 -11.86
N ALA A 92 -10.68 43.87 -12.51
CA ALA A 92 -11.35 44.18 -13.77
C ALA A 92 -10.51 43.87 -15.01
N LEU A 93 -9.21 43.61 -14.87
CA LEU A 93 -8.29 43.41 -15.98
C LEU A 93 -8.62 42.11 -16.71
N GLN A 94 -8.97 42.20 -17.99
CA GLN A 94 -9.42 41.08 -18.82
C GLN A 94 -8.40 40.65 -19.88
N ARG A 95 -7.64 41.59 -20.45
CA ARG A 95 -6.72 41.34 -21.56
C ARG A 95 -5.49 42.24 -21.51
N ILE A 96 -4.34 41.70 -21.92
CA ILE A 96 -3.12 42.45 -22.20
C ILE A 96 -2.83 42.38 -23.70
N GLU A 97 -2.73 43.55 -24.34
CA GLU A 97 -2.51 43.66 -25.78
C GLU A 97 -1.05 43.40 -26.20
N ALA A 98 -0.87 43.12 -27.50
CA ALA A 98 0.44 42.88 -28.09
C ALA A 98 1.41 44.05 -27.83
N TYR A 99 2.69 43.74 -27.66
CA TYR A 99 3.75 44.72 -27.41
C TYR A 99 3.55 45.58 -26.14
N ALA A 100 2.72 45.15 -25.18
CA ALA A 100 2.57 45.83 -23.90
C ALA A 100 3.92 45.94 -23.15
N PHE A 101 4.76 44.91 -23.23
CA PHE A 101 6.11 44.86 -22.66
C PHE A 101 7.15 44.70 -23.76
N ALA A 102 7.36 45.77 -24.55
CA ALA A 102 8.26 45.75 -25.70
C ALA A 102 9.48 46.68 -25.54
N ASN A 103 10.66 46.19 -25.95
CA ASN A 103 11.91 46.96 -26.06
C ASN A 103 12.41 47.59 -24.74
N LEU A 104 12.15 46.91 -23.62
CA LEU A 104 12.56 47.35 -22.29
C LEU A 104 13.94 46.76 -21.93
N THR A 105 15.00 47.41 -22.40
CA THR A 105 16.38 46.87 -22.38
C THR A 105 17.01 46.73 -20.99
N LYS A 106 16.45 47.40 -19.97
CA LYS A 106 16.90 47.33 -18.57
C LYS A 106 15.95 46.58 -17.65
N LEU A 107 14.85 46.03 -18.17
CA LEU A 107 13.85 45.36 -17.37
C LEU A 107 14.38 44.03 -16.83
N GLU A 108 14.28 43.84 -15.52
CA GLU A 108 14.77 42.68 -14.78
C GLU A 108 13.61 41.85 -14.22
N GLU A 109 12.47 42.46 -13.92
CA GLU A 109 11.36 41.77 -13.23
C GLU A 109 9.98 42.19 -13.76
N ILE A 110 9.14 41.21 -14.08
CA ILE A 110 7.72 41.39 -14.37
C ILE A 110 6.91 40.48 -13.44
N THR A 111 5.99 41.08 -12.70
CA THR A 111 5.09 40.38 -11.79
C THR A 111 3.64 40.71 -12.12
N ILE A 112 2.86 39.72 -12.55
CA ILE A 112 1.43 39.81 -12.85
C ILE A 112 0.70 38.87 -11.90
N THR A 113 0.00 39.39 -10.90
CA THR A 113 -0.59 38.56 -9.85
C THR A 113 -2.03 38.93 -9.50
N LYS A 114 -2.79 37.97 -8.97
CA LYS A 114 -4.13 38.18 -8.38
C LYS A 114 -5.09 38.95 -9.31
N SER A 115 -4.98 38.75 -10.61
CA SER A 115 -5.81 39.38 -11.64
C SER A 115 -6.73 38.33 -12.24
N LYS A 116 -7.72 37.89 -11.45
CA LYS A 116 -8.53 36.70 -11.73
C LYS A 116 -9.38 36.79 -13.00
N SER A 117 -9.72 37.99 -13.44
CA SER A 117 -10.49 38.22 -14.66
C SER A 117 -9.63 38.25 -15.92
N LEU A 118 -8.30 38.16 -15.80
CA LEU A 118 -7.38 38.20 -16.95
C LEU A 118 -7.44 36.88 -17.69
N VAL A 119 -8.16 36.84 -18.82
CA VAL A 119 -8.44 35.61 -19.58
C VAL A 119 -7.40 35.32 -20.65
N SER A 120 -6.80 36.37 -21.24
CA SER A 120 -5.86 36.22 -22.34
C SER A 120 -4.77 37.30 -22.36
N MET A 121 -3.62 36.93 -22.91
CA MET A 121 -2.55 37.83 -23.32
C MET A 121 -2.34 37.64 -24.82
N ASP A 122 -2.22 38.72 -25.56
CA ASP A 122 -2.02 38.65 -27.01
C ASP A 122 -0.64 38.07 -27.35
N ARG A 123 -0.52 37.57 -28.58
CA ARG A 123 0.77 37.23 -29.16
C ARG A 123 1.71 38.43 -29.11
N ASP A 124 3.00 38.20 -28.93
CA ASP A 124 4.03 39.25 -28.85
C ASP A 124 3.82 40.25 -27.69
N THR A 125 3.06 39.89 -26.64
CA THR A 125 2.92 40.70 -25.41
C THR A 125 4.28 40.99 -24.79
N PHE A 126 5.17 39.99 -24.75
CA PHE A 126 6.54 40.10 -24.30
C PHE A 126 7.49 40.13 -25.50
N TRP A 127 8.21 41.25 -25.70
CA TRP A 127 9.04 41.43 -26.88
C TRP A 127 10.37 42.13 -26.56
N GLY A 128 11.48 41.45 -26.83
CA GLY A 128 12.83 42.02 -26.72
C GLY A 128 13.17 42.49 -25.30
N LEU A 129 13.30 41.54 -24.37
CA LEU A 129 13.55 41.77 -22.95
C LEU A 129 14.89 41.13 -22.51
N PRO A 130 16.03 41.66 -22.98
CA PRO A 130 17.34 40.99 -22.89
C PRO A 130 17.88 40.81 -21.46
N LYS A 131 17.38 41.59 -20.49
CA LYS A 131 17.83 41.56 -19.08
C LYS A 131 16.79 40.96 -18.12
N LEU A 132 15.68 40.44 -18.63
CA LEU A 132 14.62 39.90 -17.78
C LEU A 132 15.14 38.69 -17.01
N ARG A 133 14.99 38.69 -15.69
CA ARG A 133 15.44 37.62 -14.78
C ARG A 133 14.27 36.92 -14.11
N TYR A 134 13.24 37.68 -13.76
CA TYR A 134 12.10 37.18 -13.00
C TYR A 134 10.81 37.47 -13.76
N LEU A 135 10.08 36.43 -14.14
CA LEU A 135 8.76 36.55 -14.73
C LEU A 135 7.77 35.71 -13.92
N THR A 136 6.89 36.40 -13.21
CA THR A 136 5.90 35.79 -12.32
C THR A 136 4.49 36.08 -12.83
N ILE A 137 3.71 35.02 -13.07
CA ILE A 137 2.30 35.10 -13.46
C ILE A 137 1.52 34.20 -12.52
N SER A 138 0.74 34.77 -11.60
CA SER A 138 0.06 33.97 -10.58
C SER A 138 -1.37 34.39 -10.29
N ASN A 139 -2.24 33.41 -10.03
CA ASN A 139 -3.62 33.63 -9.64
C ASN A 139 -4.37 34.53 -10.65
N THR A 140 -4.30 34.12 -11.91
CA THR A 140 -4.99 34.76 -13.05
C THR A 140 -6.06 33.84 -13.65
N GLY A 141 -6.91 34.41 -14.51
CA GLY A 141 -7.94 33.68 -15.25
C GLY A 141 -7.46 33.11 -16.58
N LEU A 142 -6.14 33.07 -16.83
CA LEU A 142 -5.59 32.68 -18.12
C LEU A 142 -5.99 31.25 -18.47
N THR A 143 -6.50 31.08 -19.68
CA THR A 143 -6.91 29.77 -20.23
C THR A 143 -5.80 29.11 -21.05
N VAL A 144 -4.86 29.91 -21.57
CA VAL A 144 -3.76 29.47 -22.41
C VAL A 144 -2.45 30.06 -21.88
N LEU A 145 -1.36 29.29 -21.98
CA LEU A 145 -0.02 29.73 -21.63
C LEU A 145 0.42 30.88 -22.57
N PRO A 146 0.99 31.99 -22.04
CA PRO A 146 1.41 33.12 -22.88
C PRO A 146 2.54 32.78 -23.86
N ASP A 147 2.61 33.52 -24.98
CA ASP A 147 3.70 33.37 -25.95
C ASP A 147 5.01 34.02 -25.43
N PHE A 148 6.05 33.20 -25.27
CA PHE A 148 7.37 33.62 -24.81
C PHE A 148 8.44 33.65 -25.92
N SER A 149 8.06 33.34 -27.17
CA SER A 149 9.00 33.15 -28.30
C SER A 149 9.88 34.37 -28.63
N LYS A 150 9.48 35.55 -28.16
CA LYS A 150 10.13 36.84 -28.46
C LYS A 150 10.71 37.54 -27.23
N VAL A 151 10.79 36.86 -26.08
CA VAL A 151 11.42 37.42 -24.87
C VAL A 151 12.93 37.59 -25.08
N GLN A 152 13.60 36.51 -25.49
CA GLN A 152 15.03 36.42 -25.80
C GLN A 152 15.92 37.02 -24.70
N SER A 153 15.66 36.65 -23.44
CA SER A 153 16.51 37.10 -22.33
C SER A 153 17.90 36.46 -22.40
N ALA A 154 18.93 37.26 -22.15
CA ALA A 154 20.32 36.82 -21.99
C ALA A 154 20.78 36.93 -20.52
N ALA A 155 19.84 37.08 -19.58
CA ALA A 155 20.16 37.22 -18.17
C ALA A 155 20.59 35.89 -17.55
N PHE A 156 21.55 35.96 -16.62
CA PHE A 156 21.91 34.83 -15.75
C PHE A 156 20.80 34.58 -14.72
N GLU A 157 20.66 33.33 -14.31
CA GLU A 157 19.72 32.89 -13.27
C GLU A 157 18.24 33.20 -13.57
N PHE A 158 17.78 32.89 -14.78
CA PHE A 158 16.40 33.14 -15.17
C PHE A 158 15.42 32.27 -14.36
N LEU A 159 14.40 32.90 -13.79
CA LEU A 159 13.33 32.27 -13.03
C LEU A 159 11.98 32.61 -13.66
N PHE A 160 11.25 31.57 -14.02
CA PHE A 160 9.86 31.66 -14.46
C PHE A 160 8.95 31.02 -13.41
N ASP A 161 7.94 31.77 -12.97
CA ASP A 161 6.98 31.32 -11.98
C ASP A 161 5.55 31.48 -12.48
N LEU A 162 4.89 30.36 -12.72
CA LEU A 162 3.48 30.25 -13.07
C LEU A 162 2.77 29.44 -11.98
N GLU A 163 2.09 30.12 -11.06
CA GLU A 163 1.43 29.48 -9.91
C GLU A 163 -0.05 29.85 -9.77
N GLU A 164 -0.91 28.91 -9.38
CA GLU A 164 -2.34 29.15 -9.12
C GLU A 164 -3.18 29.60 -10.35
N ASN A 165 -2.78 29.21 -11.56
CA ASN A 165 -3.55 29.45 -12.79
C ASN A 165 -4.36 28.20 -13.16
N MET A 166 -5.54 28.08 -12.55
CA MET A 166 -6.37 26.87 -12.58
C MET A 166 -6.99 26.53 -13.94
N HIS A 167 -7.01 27.46 -14.90
CA HIS A 167 -7.63 27.27 -16.22
C HIS A 167 -6.61 26.94 -17.32
N ILE A 168 -5.31 26.89 -17.01
CA ILE A 168 -4.27 26.44 -17.95
C ILE A 168 -4.17 24.91 -17.85
N GLU A 169 -4.73 24.21 -18.83
CA GLU A 169 -4.84 22.75 -18.83
C GLU A 169 -3.67 22.04 -19.54
N VAL A 170 -3.05 22.67 -20.54
CA VAL A 170 -2.02 22.00 -21.37
C VAL A 170 -0.76 22.84 -21.42
N ILE A 171 0.40 22.18 -21.33
CA ILE A 171 1.68 22.77 -21.75
C ILE A 171 1.92 22.38 -23.22
N PRO A 172 1.78 23.32 -24.17
CA PRO A 172 1.90 23.02 -25.60
C PRO A 172 3.35 22.75 -26.02
N SER A 173 3.53 22.17 -27.22
CA SER A 173 4.85 22.06 -27.86
C SER A 173 5.57 23.41 -27.95
N ASN A 174 6.88 23.41 -27.68
CA ASN A 174 7.75 24.60 -27.74
C ASN A 174 7.30 25.76 -26.82
N ALA A 175 6.53 25.48 -25.75
CA ALA A 175 5.96 26.49 -24.85
C ALA A 175 6.95 27.53 -24.32
N PHE A 176 8.20 27.12 -24.09
CA PHE A 176 9.25 27.93 -23.48
C PHE A 176 10.39 28.27 -24.44
N GLU A 177 10.25 27.95 -25.72
CA GLU A 177 11.24 28.30 -26.74
C GLU A 177 11.35 29.83 -26.85
N GLY A 178 12.56 30.38 -26.89
CA GLY A 178 12.79 31.82 -26.98
C GLY A 178 12.63 32.62 -25.67
N LEU A 179 12.26 31.97 -24.55
CA LEU A 179 12.14 32.63 -23.25
C LEU A 179 13.49 33.18 -22.75
N THR A 180 14.55 32.36 -22.82
CA THR A 180 15.93 32.74 -22.51
C THR A 180 16.89 32.00 -23.44
N SER A 181 18.01 32.65 -23.80
CA SER A 181 19.12 31.99 -24.51
C SER A 181 20.06 31.23 -23.55
N GLY A 182 19.92 31.46 -22.24
CA GLY A 182 20.71 30.82 -21.19
C GLY A 182 20.00 29.64 -20.54
N THR A 183 20.37 29.35 -19.29
CA THR A 183 19.74 28.32 -18.46
C THR A 183 18.60 28.91 -17.64
N ILE A 184 17.44 28.26 -17.69
CA ILE A 184 16.33 28.48 -16.77
C ILE A 184 16.69 27.79 -15.45
N THR A 185 17.13 28.58 -14.47
CA THR A 185 17.50 28.08 -13.13
C THR A 185 16.30 27.51 -12.40
N THR A 186 15.12 28.10 -12.58
CA THR A 186 13.88 27.58 -11.97
C THR A 186 12.69 27.82 -12.89
N LEU A 187 12.08 26.72 -13.29
CA LEU A 187 10.81 26.67 -14.01
C LEU A 187 9.74 26.15 -13.06
N ARG A 188 8.97 27.05 -12.45
CA ARG A 188 7.90 26.71 -11.52
C ARG A 188 6.55 26.80 -12.22
N LEU A 189 5.84 25.67 -12.26
CA LEU A 189 4.53 25.50 -12.87
C LEU A 189 3.57 24.88 -11.85
N THR A 190 3.57 25.39 -10.61
CA THR A 190 2.96 24.74 -9.45
C THR A 190 1.49 25.10 -9.26
N LYS A 191 0.67 24.15 -8.79
CA LYS A 191 -0.76 24.36 -8.48
C LYS A 191 -1.57 25.02 -9.62
N ASN A 192 -1.29 24.67 -10.88
CA ASN A 192 -2.11 25.09 -12.01
C ASN A 192 -3.17 24.02 -12.33
N GLY A 193 -3.95 24.26 -13.39
CA GLY A 193 -4.94 23.33 -13.93
C GLY A 193 -4.36 22.24 -14.85
N ILE A 194 -3.04 22.05 -14.88
CA ILE A 194 -2.39 21.28 -15.95
C ILE A 194 -2.80 19.80 -15.87
N THR A 195 -3.30 19.26 -16.99
CA THR A 195 -3.71 17.87 -17.18
C THR A 195 -2.73 17.08 -18.03
N GLU A 196 -2.09 17.74 -19.01
CA GLU A 196 -1.20 17.11 -20.00
C GLU A 196 0.00 18.01 -20.36
N VAL A 197 1.14 17.36 -20.61
CA VAL A 197 2.34 17.99 -21.18
C VAL A 197 2.64 17.36 -22.54
N ASP A 198 2.57 18.17 -23.60
CA ASP A 198 2.71 17.73 -24.98
C ASP A 198 4.13 17.26 -25.35
N LYS A 199 4.23 16.60 -26.50
CA LYS A 199 5.52 16.33 -27.15
C LYS A 199 6.31 17.63 -27.35
N ASN A 200 7.63 17.58 -27.17
CA ASN A 200 8.52 18.72 -27.38
C ASN A 200 8.15 19.98 -26.57
N ALA A 201 7.40 19.86 -25.48
CA ALA A 201 6.98 21.00 -24.66
C ALA A 201 8.16 21.86 -24.18
N PHE A 202 9.30 21.23 -23.88
CA PHE A 202 10.51 21.89 -23.38
C PHE A 202 11.64 21.98 -24.43
N ASN A 203 11.33 21.77 -25.71
CA ASN A 203 12.32 21.80 -26.78
C ASN A 203 13.07 23.15 -26.85
N GLY A 204 14.38 23.11 -27.11
CA GLY A 204 15.22 24.31 -27.23
C GLY A 204 15.51 25.01 -25.89
N THR A 205 15.24 24.36 -24.76
CA THR A 205 15.46 24.95 -23.42
C THR A 205 16.53 24.22 -22.62
N LYS A 206 17.18 24.96 -21.72
CA LYS A 206 18.09 24.41 -20.71
C LYS A 206 17.47 24.64 -19.34
N ILE A 207 17.07 23.59 -18.64
CA ILE A 207 16.32 23.67 -17.39
C ILE A 207 17.15 23.05 -16.27
N GLU A 208 17.33 23.77 -15.17
CA GLU A 208 17.97 23.23 -13.97
C GLU A 208 16.95 22.58 -13.03
N LYS A 209 15.88 23.32 -12.69
CA LYS A 209 14.85 22.88 -11.74
C LYS A 209 13.46 23.02 -12.35
N LEU A 210 12.70 21.94 -12.37
CA LEU A 210 11.32 21.89 -12.86
C LEU A 210 10.38 21.50 -11.73
N PHE A 211 9.42 22.37 -11.41
CA PHE A 211 8.41 22.11 -10.39
C PHE A 211 7.02 22.04 -11.04
N LEU A 212 6.42 20.85 -11.04
CA LEU A 212 5.05 20.54 -11.47
C LEU A 212 4.15 20.21 -10.27
N MET A 213 4.63 20.44 -9.05
CA MET A 213 3.93 20.09 -7.82
C MET A 213 2.54 20.74 -7.74
N GLY A 214 1.54 19.96 -7.31
CA GLY A 214 0.18 20.44 -7.04
C GLY A 214 -0.75 20.53 -8.24
N ASN A 215 -0.30 20.14 -9.45
CA ASN A 215 -1.19 19.92 -10.60
C ASN A 215 -1.92 18.58 -10.42
N GLN A 216 -3.01 18.59 -9.66
CA GLN A 216 -3.70 17.37 -9.21
C GLN A 216 -4.27 16.52 -10.36
N GLN A 217 -4.57 17.15 -11.49
CA GLN A 217 -5.15 16.48 -12.67
C GLN A 217 -4.09 16.08 -13.72
N LEU A 218 -2.81 16.35 -13.47
CA LEU A 218 -1.73 16.02 -14.40
C LEU A 218 -1.54 14.50 -14.45
N LYS A 219 -1.92 13.88 -15.57
CA LYS A 219 -1.91 12.42 -15.76
C LYS A 219 -0.79 11.95 -16.68
N LEU A 220 -0.48 12.75 -17.69
CA LEU A 220 0.44 12.37 -18.76
C LEU A 220 1.49 13.46 -18.97
N ILE A 221 2.75 13.04 -18.91
CA ILE A 221 3.86 13.77 -19.51
C ILE A 221 4.33 12.93 -20.70
N HIS A 222 4.20 13.47 -21.91
CA HIS A 222 4.56 12.73 -23.11
C HIS A 222 6.04 12.28 -23.08
N ASN A 223 6.34 11.08 -23.56
CA ASN A 223 7.71 10.50 -23.50
C ASN A 223 8.77 11.37 -24.20
N TYR A 224 8.35 12.16 -25.19
CA TYR A 224 9.20 13.09 -25.95
C TYR A 224 9.02 14.56 -25.52
N ALA A 225 8.42 14.85 -24.37
CA ALA A 225 8.24 16.23 -23.88
C ALA A 225 9.57 16.98 -23.70
N PHE A 226 10.63 16.24 -23.35
CA PHE A 226 11.99 16.76 -23.10
C PHE A 226 12.95 16.55 -24.28
N LEU A 227 12.44 16.18 -25.46
CA LEU A 227 13.29 16.06 -26.64
C LEU A 227 13.82 17.45 -27.03
N GLY A 228 15.14 17.58 -27.19
CA GLY A 228 15.80 18.87 -27.45
C GLY A 228 15.95 19.78 -26.23
N ALA A 229 15.60 19.30 -25.03
CA ALA A 229 15.83 20.00 -23.77
C ALA A 229 17.13 19.50 -23.09
N GLU A 230 17.87 20.39 -22.43
CA GLU A 230 18.96 20.02 -21.53
C GLU A 230 18.49 20.08 -20.07
N GLY A 231 18.48 18.94 -19.37
CA GLY A 231 17.98 18.81 -17.99
C GLY A 231 16.57 18.18 -17.93
N PRO A 232 15.83 18.31 -16.82
CA PRO A 232 16.16 19.00 -15.57
C PRO A 232 17.10 18.21 -14.64
N LEU A 233 17.79 18.91 -13.74
CA LEU A 233 18.58 18.31 -12.65
C LEU A 233 17.72 18.02 -11.42
N VAL A 234 16.68 18.84 -11.18
CA VAL A 234 15.70 18.66 -10.10
C VAL A 234 14.30 18.60 -10.71
N LEU A 235 13.55 17.55 -10.38
CA LEU A 235 12.15 17.40 -10.77
C LEU A 235 11.29 17.21 -9.51
N ASP A 236 10.27 18.05 -9.38
CA ASP A 236 9.19 17.86 -8.40
C ASP A 236 7.84 17.66 -9.09
N ILE A 237 7.29 16.47 -8.94
CA ILE A 237 5.95 16.06 -9.43
C ILE A 237 5.01 15.72 -8.28
N SER A 238 5.29 16.21 -7.07
CA SER A 238 4.50 15.90 -5.89
C SER A 238 3.03 16.32 -6.04
N ARG A 239 2.12 15.52 -5.48
CA ARG A 239 0.66 15.78 -5.53
C ARG A 239 0.12 15.92 -6.97
N THR A 240 0.60 15.07 -7.88
CA THR A 240 0.08 14.92 -9.25
C THR A 240 -0.55 13.54 -9.43
N ALA A 241 -1.19 13.29 -10.58
CA ALA A 241 -1.80 12.01 -10.93
C ALA A 241 -1.01 11.26 -12.03
N ILE A 242 0.29 11.53 -12.16
CA ILE A 242 1.17 10.92 -13.17
C ILE A 242 1.34 9.42 -12.88
N SER A 243 1.25 8.60 -13.92
CA SER A 243 1.39 7.15 -13.82
C SER A 243 2.77 6.61 -14.24
N SER A 244 3.53 7.37 -15.02
CA SER A 244 4.84 6.98 -15.54
C SER A 244 5.78 8.18 -15.70
N LEU A 245 7.08 7.95 -15.54
CA LEU A 245 8.13 8.96 -15.77
C LEU A 245 8.68 8.87 -17.20
N PRO A 246 8.87 10.00 -17.91
CA PRO A 246 9.46 10.00 -19.24
C PRO A 246 10.97 9.73 -19.17
N GLU A 247 11.44 8.68 -19.85
CA GLU A 247 12.82 8.17 -19.70
C GLU A 247 13.91 9.15 -20.14
N ASN A 248 13.65 9.94 -21.20
CA ASN A 248 14.64 10.82 -21.83
C ASN A 248 15.23 11.87 -20.87
N MET A 249 14.46 12.28 -19.86
CA MET A 249 14.92 13.29 -18.88
C MET A 249 15.64 12.69 -17.66
N LEU A 250 15.54 11.38 -17.43
CA LEU A 250 15.99 10.76 -16.17
C LEU A 250 17.51 10.59 -16.09
N ARG A 251 18.21 10.67 -17.21
CA ARG A 251 19.66 10.42 -17.28
C ARG A 251 20.47 11.43 -16.47
N ARG A 252 20.10 12.71 -16.53
CA ARG A 252 20.80 13.83 -15.86
C ARG A 252 20.14 14.25 -14.54
N LEU A 253 19.05 13.59 -14.17
CA LEU A 253 18.27 13.95 -12.99
C LEU A 253 19.06 13.59 -11.73
N LYS A 254 19.28 14.59 -10.85
CA LYS A 254 20.00 14.43 -9.58
C LYS A 254 19.05 14.28 -8.39
N LEU A 255 17.91 14.98 -8.44
CA LEU A 255 16.89 14.96 -7.38
C LEU A 255 15.50 14.74 -7.97
N LEU A 256 14.84 13.65 -7.55
CA LEU A 256 13.45 13.35 -7.86
C LEU A 256 12.58 13.53 -6.61
N ILE A 257 11.53 14.34 -6.70
CA ILE A 257 10.53 14.52 -5.64
C ILE A 257 9.16 14.13 -6.22
N ALA A 258 8.61 13.03 -5.72
CA ALA A 258 7.34 12.45 -6.12
C ALA A 258 6.56 12.02 -4.87
N THR A 259 6.28 12.99 -4.00
CA THR A 259 5.53 12.76 -2.74
C THR A 259 4.02 12.89 -2.98
N SER A 260 3.24 11.99 -2.38
CA SER A 260 1.78 11.92 -2.59
C SER A 260 1.35 11.74 -4.06
N VAL A 261 2.07 10.90 -4.82
CA VAL A 261 1.80 10.54 -6.21
C VAL A 261 1.38 9.06 -6.27
N TYR A 262 0.17 8.76 -5.80
CA TYR A 262 -0.32 7.38 -5.64
C TYR A 262 -0.60 6.64 -6.98
N SER A 263 -0.66 7.38 -8.07
CA SER A 263 -0.78 6.85 -9.43
C SER A 263 0.54 6.27 -9.96
N LEU A 264 1.68 6.76 -9.47
CA LEU A 264 3.01 6.32 -9.90
C LEU A 264 3.37 5.02 -9.17
N ARG A 265 2.90 3.89 -9.70
CA ARG A 265 3.13 2.57 -9.11
C ARG A 265 4.44 1.93 -9.55
N TRP A 266 4.94 2.32 -10.73
CA TRP A 266 6.09 1.69 -11.37
C TRP A 266 7.23 2.68 -11.55
N LEU A 267 8.45 2.23 -11.24
CA LEU A 267 9.67 2.93 -11.64
C LEU A 267 10.23 2.33 -12.94
N PRO A 268 10.78 3.16 -13.84
CA PRO A 268 11.51 2.67 -15.01
C PRO A 268 12.84 2.02 -14.59
N ASN A 269 13.58 1.47 -15.56
CA ASN A 269 14.86 0.81 -15.29
C ASN A 269 15.80 1.75 -14.51
N LEU A 270 16.33 1.25 -13.38
CA LEU A 270 17.23 2.00 -12.49
C LEU A 270 18.52 2.44 -13.17
N GLU A 271 18.95 1.74 -14.22
CA GLU A 271 20.13 2.10 -15.02
C GLU A 271 20.01 3.49 -15.65
N ILE A 272 18.81 3.87 -16.09
CA ILE A 272 18.54 5.14 -16.76
C ILE A 272 18.86 6.33 -15.84
N PHE A 273 18.68 6.18 -14.53
CA PHE A 273 18.96 7.23 -13.53
C PHE A 273 20.47 7.42 -13.28
N ALA A 274 21.24 7.80 -14.29
CA ALA A 274 22.71 7.78 -14.24
C ALA A 274 23.30 8.71 -13.16
N GLU A 275 22.72 9.90 -12.96
CA GLU A 275 23.21 10.92 -12.03
C GLU A 275 22.37 11.10 -10.76
N LEU A 276 21.36 10.23 -10.53
CA LEU A 276 20.43 10.40 -9.42
C LEU A 276 21.15 10.23 -8.07
N ALA A 277 21.07 11.25 -7.23
CA ALA A 277 21.66 11.27 -5.91
C ALA A 277 20.60 11.14 -4.80
N GLN A 278 19.40 11.67 -5.02
CA GLN A 278 18.33 11.64 -4.04
C GLN A 278 16.94 11.44 -4.68
N ALA A 279 16.09 10.65 -4.02
CA ALA A 279 14.71 10.39 -4.40
C ALA A 279 13.76 10.47 -3.20
N ASN A 280 12.80 11.40 -3.23
CA ASN A 280 11.74 11.51 -2.24
C ASN A 280 10.44 11.02 -2.88
N LEU A 281 10.04 9.79 -2.59
CA LEU A 281 8.96 9.07 -3.25
C LEU A 281 7.74 8.91 -2.33
N THR A 282 6.67 8.34 -2.88
CA THR A 282 5.44 8.05 -2.12
C THR A 282 5.49 6.67 -1.46
N TYR A 283 6.08 5.70 -2.13
CA TYR A 283 6.07 4.30 -1.70
C TYR A 283 7.44 3.88 -1.14
N PRO A 284 7.52 3.34 0.09
CA PRO A 284 8.77 2.79 0.64
C PRO A 284 9.36 1.66 -0.22
N SER A 285 8.51 0.89 -0.92
CA SER A 285 8.95 -0.20 -1.79
C SER A 285 9.84 0.29 -2.95
N HIS A 286 9.63 1.50 -3.45
CA HIS A 286 10.49 2.08 -4.47
C HIS A 286 11.90 2.36 -3.94
N CYS A 287 12.03 2.77 -2.67
CA CYS A 287 13.32 2.97 -2.03
C CYS A 287 14.11 1.67 -1.81
N CYS A 288 13.43 0.53 -1.71
CA CYS A 288 14.09 -0.77 -1.72
C CYS A 288 14.84 -1.06 -3.03
N ALA A 289 14.32 -0.57 -4.16
CA ALA A 289 14.98 -0.73 -5.45
C ALA A 289 16.34 -0.02 -5.47
N PHE A 290 16.38 1.21 -4.96
CA PHE A 290 17.60 2.03 -4.87
C PHE A 290 18.60 1.53 -3.82
N LYS A 291 18.13 0.98 -2.69
CA LYS A 291 19.00 0.45 -1.63
C LYS A 291 19.86 -0.72 -2.11
N ASN A 292 19.29 -1.60 -2.94
CA ASN A 292 19.98 -2.78 -3.47
C ASN A 292 20.81 -2.48 -4.73
N PHE A 293 20.65 -1.28 -5.29
CA PHE A 293 21.28 -0.88 -6.54
C PHE A 293 22.52 -0.01 -6.28
N LYS A 294 23.70 -0.61 -6.43
CA LYS A 294 24.99 0.08 -6.26
C LYS A 294 25.57 0.44 -7.63
N LYS A 295 25.73 1.73 -7.92
CA LYS A 295 26.30 2.23 -9.19
C LYS A 295 27.78 2.57 -9.04
N SER A 296 28.62 2.07 -9.94
CA SER A 296 30.03 2.48 -10.02
C SER A 296 30.14 3.87 -10.67
N LYS A 297 30.86 4.78 -10.03
CA LYS A 297 31.07 6.15 -10.53
C LYS A 297 32.17 6.15 -11.60
N SER A 298 31.83 6.58 -12.82
CA SER A 298 32.76 6.55 -13.97
C SER A 298 33.82 7.66 -13.96
N GLU A 299 33.57 8.78 -13.29
CA GLU A 299 34.50 9.91 -13.18
C GLU A 299 34.65 10.34 -11.72
N LYS A 300 35.87 10.26 -11.19
CA LYS A 300 36.24 10.79 -9.88
C LYS A 300 36.75 12.21 -10.04
N ASN A 301 36.47 13.07 -9.06
CA ASN A 301 37.09 14.38 -9.00
C ASN A 301 38.62 14.20 -8.82
N HIS A 302 39.44 15.02 -9.49
CA HIS A 302 40.91 14.93 -9.39
C HIS A 302 41.44 15.09 -7.97
N LEU A 303 40.68 15.82 -7.13
CA LEU A 303 40.94 16.03 -5.71
C LEU A 303 40.83 14.73 -4.88
N CYS A 304 40.17 13.68 -5.40
CA CYS A 304 39.99 12.42 -4.68
C CYS A 304 41.27 11.60 -4.51
N ASN A 305 42.37 11.98 -5.18
CA ASN A 305 43.69 11.38 -4.98
C ASN A 305 44.42 11.93 -3.74
N ASP A 306 43.94 13.04 -3.16
CA ASP A 306 44.50 13.60 -1.94
C ASP A 306 43.88 12.91 -0.71
N SER A 307 44.73 12.25 0.09
CA SER A 307 44.32 11.51 1.29
C SER A 307 43.88 12.42 2.45
N THR A 308 44.15 13.72 2.38
CA THR A 308 43.79 14.70 3.42
C THR A 308 42.32 15.13 3.36
N ILE A 309 41.71 15.13 2.17
CA ILE A 309 40.33 15.56 1.93
C ILE A 309 39.31 14.67 2.64
N ARG A 310 39.61 13.37 2.77
CA ARG A 310 38.76 12.41 3.49
C ARG A 310 38.50 12.81 4.95
N ASN A 311 39.47 13.46 5.58
CA ASN A 311 39.42 13.82 7.01
C ASN A 311 38.99 15.27 7.24
N GLN A 312 39.34 16.19 6.33
CA GLN A 312 39.01 17.61 6.47
C GLN A 312 37.60 17.94 5.94
N GLU A 313 37.17 17.30 4.86
CA GLU A 313 35.84 17.51 4.26
C GLU A 313 35.13 16.17 4.01
N PRO A 314 34.65 15.50 5.08
CA PRO A 314 34.02 14.18 4.97
C PRO A 314 32.79 14.20 4.05
N TYR A 315 32.02 15.30 4.04
CA TYR A 315 30.86 15.46 3.15
C TYR A 315 31.26 15.56 1.68
N PHE A 316 32.30 16.34 1.36
CA PHE A 316 32.81 16.47 -0.01
C PHE A 316 33.33 15.12 -0.52
N PHE A 317 34.12 14.42 0.29
CA PHE A 317 34.65 13.11 -0.05
C PHE A 317 33.54 12.07 -0.28
N GLU A 318 32.51 12.07 0.57
CA GLU A 318 31.38 11.15 0.47
C GLU A 318 30.57 11.35 -0.82
N GLU A 319 30.41 12.60 -1.27
CA GLU A 319 29.65 12.95 -2.47
C GLU A 319 30.49 12.86 -3.76
N HIS A 320 31.75 13.27 -3.70
CA HIS A 320 32.59 13.46 -4.89
C HIS A 320 33.59 12.32 -5.13
N CYS A 321 33.99 11.57 -4.10
CA CYS A 321 35.12 10.64 -4.15
C CYS A 321 34.79 9.17 -3.90
N LYS A 322 33.58 8.82 -3.44
CA LYS A 322 33.13 7.43 -3.34
C LYS A 322 33.02 6.78 -4.73
N ASP A 323 33.52 5.55 -4.82
CA ASP A 323 33.42 4.67 -6.01
C ASP A 323 31.98 4.26 -6.34
N VAL A 324 31.08 4.35 -5.35
CA VAL A 324 29.69 3.91 -5.44
C VAL A 324 28.77 5.10 -5.18
N ILE A 325 27.88 5.40 -6.14
CA ILE A 325 26.79 6.35 -5.94
C ILE A 325 25.67 5.62 -5.22
N GLU A 326 25.44 5.96 -3.96
CA GLU A 326 24.29 5.50 -3.18
C GLU A 326 23.19 6.56 -3.27
N VAL A 327 22.01 6.16 -3.76
CA VAL A 327 20.86 7.06 -3.86
C VAL A 327 20.19 7.18 -2.49
N ARG A 328 20.15 8.39 -1.93
CA ARG A 328 19.39 8.66 -0.70
C ARG A 328 17.90 8.64 -1.03
N CYS A 329 17.16 7.68 -0.49
CA CYS A 329 15.75 7.52 -0.81
C CYS A 329 14.85 7.61 0.42
N TYR A 330 13.75 8.36 0.29
CA TYR A 330 12.74 8.55 1.32
C TYR A 330 11.34 8.25 0.76
N PRO A 331 10.38 7.71 1.54
CA PRO A 331 10.51 7.26 2.92
C PRO A 331 11.40 6.01 3.04
N GLU A 332 12.13 5.90 4.14
CA GLU A 332 12.95 4.72 4.41
C GLU A 332 12.06 3.47 4.58
N PRO A 333 12.49 2.30 4.09
CA PRO A 333 11.77 1.05 4.26
C PRO A 333 11.50 0.74 5.73
N ASP A 334 10.26 0.35 6.06
CA ASP A 334 9.84 0.02 7.41
C ASP A 334 10.07 -1.46 7.76
N ALA A 335 9.90 -1.81 9.03
CA ALA A 335 10.07 -3.18 9.51
C ALA A 335 9.08 -4.17 8.86
N PHE A 336 7.94 -3.68 8.34
CA PHE A 336 6.91 -4.51 7.73
C PHE A 336 7.14 -4.77 6.23
N ASN A 337 7.92 -3.93 5.54
CA ASN A 337 8.40 -4.11 4.18
C ASN A 337 9.94 -4.12 4.11
N PRO A 338 10.60 -5.12 4.72
CA PRO A 338 12.02 -5.31 4.51
C PRO A 338 12.22 -5.60 3.02
N CYS A 339 13.16 -4.91 2.38
CA CYS A 339 13.47 -4.90 0.93
C CYS A 339 13.87 -6.26 0.35
N GLU A 340 12.99 -7.23 0.52
CA GLU A 340 13.10 -8.66 0.26
C GLU A 340 11.84 -9.07 -0.52
N ASP A 341 11.96 -10.15 -1.28
CA ASP A 341 10.79 -10.80 -1.86
C ASP A 341 9.84 -11.32 -0.74
N ILE A 342 8.62 -11.72 -1.10
CA ILE A 342 7.56 -12.13 -0.16
C ILE A 342 8.10 -13.10 0.92
N MET A 343 8.75 -14.21 0.50
CA MET A 343 9.32 -15.20 1.41
C MET A 343 10.77 -14.92 1.84
N GLY A 344 11.53 -14.13 1.07
CA GLY A 344 12.93 -13.77 1.34
C GLY A 344 13.95 -14.92 1.20
N PHE A 345 13.71 -16.08 1.84
CA PHE A 345 14.65 -17.19 1.92
C PHE A 345 14.32 -18.36 0.97
N THR A 346 15.33 -18.90 0.30
CA THR A 346 15.17 -20.04 -0.64
C THR A 346 14.63 -21.31 0.04
N TYR A 347 15.04 -21.61 1.28
CA TYR A 347 14.54 -22.81 1.97
C TYR A 347 13.04 -22.70 2.33
N LEU A 348 12.56 -21.50 2.70
CA LEU A 348 11.14 -21.26 2.95
C LEU A 348 10.31 -21.45 1.68
N ARG A 349 10.85 -21.04 0.52
CA ARG A 349 10.20 -21.23 -0.79
C ARG A 349 10.00 -22.70 -1.13
N VAL A 350 11.02 -23.53 -0.90
CA VAL A 350 10.89 -24.99 -1.12
C VAL A 350 9.86 -25.58 -0.16
N LEU A 351 9.90 -25.16 1.11
CA LEU A 351 9.01 -25.66 2.13
C LEU A 351 7.54 -25.28 1.90
N ILE A 352 7.24 -24.03 1.53
CA ILE A 352 5.85 -23.58 1.33
C ILE A 352 5.18 -24.33 0.18
N TRP A 353 5.90 -24.64 -0.90
CA TRP A 353 5.39 -25.49 -1.98
C TRP A 353 5.07 -26.90 -1.50
N PHE A 354 5.96 -27.49 -0.70
CA PHE A 354 5.74 -28.83 -0.15
C PHE A 354 4.53 -28.87 0.80
N ILE A 355 4.46 -27.94 1.76
CA ILE A 355 3.38 -27.83 2.74
C ILE A 355 2.04 -27.56 2.04
N SER A 356 1.98 -26.59 1.12
CA SER A 356 0.74 -26.22 0.43
C SER A 356 0.16 -27.37 -0.41
N VAL A 357 0.99 -28.06 -1.18
CA VAL A 357 0.56 -29.20 -2.01
C VAL A 357 0.05 -30.34 -1.13
N LEU A 358 0.74 -30.66 -0.04
CA LEU A 358 0.30 -31.69 0.91
C LEU A 358 -1.02 -31.32 1.59
N ALA A 359 -1.17 -30.06 2.03
CA ALA A 359 -2.40 -29.58 2.65
C ALA A 359 -3.59 -29.70 1.69
N VAL A 360 -3.44 -29.25 0.44
CA VAL A 360 -4.50 -29.30 -0.58
C VAL A 360 -4.86 -30.73 -0.93
N LEU A 361 -3.88 -31.56 -1.32
CA LEU A 361 -4.15 -32.94 -1.74
C LEU A 361 -4.67 -33.80 -0.59
N GLY A 362 -4.10 -33.66 0.61
CA GLY A 362 -4.49 -34.42 1.80
C GLY A 362 -5.92 -34.12 2.21
N ASN A 363 -6.26 -32.84 2.40
CA ASN A 363 -7.59 -32.45 2.85
C ASN A 363 -8.67 -32.64 1.77
N PHE A 364 -8.34 -32.43 0.49
CA PHE A 364 -9.22 -32.79 -0.62
C PHE A 364 -9.55 -34.28 -0.61
N THR A 365 -8.54 -35.14 -0.42
CA THR A 365 -8.74 -36.60 -0.32
C THR A 365 -9.62 -36.96 0.87
N VAL A 366 -9.42 -36.33 2.04
CA VAL A 366 -10.26 -36.55 3.24
C VAL A 366 -11.72 -36.18 2.94
N LEU A 367 -11.97 -35.01 2.35
CA LEU A 367 -13.32 -34.59 1.95
C LEU A 367 -13.94 -35.57 0.96
N LEU A 368 -13.21 -35.97 -0.09
CA LEU A 368 -13.67 -36.92 -1.09
C LEU A 368 -14.09 -38.24 -0.45
N VAL A 369 -13.26 -38.80 0.44
CA VAL A 369 -13.53 -40.08 1.13
C VAL A 369 -14.75 -39.96 2.04
N LEU A 370 -14.83 -38.90 2.84
CA LEU A 370 -15.93 -38.73 3.80
C LEU A 370 -17.27 -38.46 3.12
N LEU A 371 -17.28 -37.68 2.03
CA LEU A 371 -18.49 -37.37 1.27
C LEU A 371 -18.93 -38.52 0.35
N SER A 372 -17.99 -39.34 -0.14
CA SER A 372 -18.29 -40.48 -1.03
C SER A 372 -18.60 -41.79 -0.28
N SER A 373 -18.40 -41.82 1.04
CA SER A 373 -18.69 -43.00 1.86
C SER A 373 -20.20 -43.26 1.92
N ARG A 374 -20.61 -44.53 1.78
CA ARG A 374 -22.04 -44.94 1.92
C ARG A 374 -22.48 -45.10 3.38
N THR A 375 -21.59 -44.81 4.33
CA THR A 375 -21.91 -44.89 5.75
C THR A 375 -22.74 -43.68 6.20
N LYS A 376 -23.61 -43.85 7.21
CA LYS A 376 -24.42 -42.73 7.73
C LYS A 376 -23.53 -41.62 8.28
N LEU A 377 -23.88 -40.37 7.98
CA LEU A 377 -23.16 -39.18 8.47
C LEU A 377 -23.37 -39.02 9.99
N THR A 378 -22.34 -39.34 10.77
CA THR A 378 -22.33 -39.13 12.22
C THR A 378 -21.82 -37.72 12.55
N VAL A 379 -22.14 -37.20 13.74
CA VAL A 379 -21.68 -35.87 14.18
C VAL A 379 -20.15 -35.71 14.06
N PRO A 380 -19.31 -36.67 14.51
CA PRO A 380 -17.86 -36.52 14.36
C PRO A 380 -17.40 -36.50 12.90
N ARG A 381 -18.07 -37.25 12.01
CA ARG A 381 -17.76 -37.23 10.56
C ARG A 381 -18.11 -35.89 9.93
N PHE A 382 -19.24 -35.31 10.30
CA PHE A 382 -19.64 -33.98 9.88
C PHE A 382 -18.64 -32.90 10.33
N LEU A 383 -18.20 -32.94 11.58
CA LEU A 383 -17.20 -32.00 12.10
C LEU A 383 -15.83 -32.18 11.42
N MET A 384 -15.40 -33.42 11.15
CA MET A 384 -14.17 -33.69 10.38
C MET A 384 -14.24 -33.15 8.94
N CYS A 385 -15.41 -33.17 8.29
CA CYS A 385 -15.57 -32.53 6.98
C CYS A 385 -15.37 -31.01 7.06
N ASN A 386 -15.91 -30.35 8.08
CA ASN A 386 -15.73 -28.91 8.25
C ASN A 386 -14.26 -28.56 8.52
N LEU A 387 -13.54 -29.37 9.32
CA LEU A 387 -12.12 -29.16 9.58
C LEU A 387 -11.29 -29.34 8.30
N ALA A 388 -11.54 -30.41 7.55
CA ALA A 388 -10.85 -30.65 6.28
C ALA A 388 -11.14 -29.55 5.24
N PHE A 389 -12.33 -28.96 5.27
CA PHE A 389 -12.64 -27.79 4.42
C PHE A 389 -11.85 -26.55 4.83
N ALA A 390 -11.79 -26.22 6.13
CA ALA A 390 -11.00 -25.10 6.63
C ALA A 390 -9.51 -25.27 6.29
N ASP A 391 -8.95 -26.47 6.50
CA ASP A 391 -7.56 -26.79 6.19
C ASP A 391 -7.26 -26.79 4.68
N LEU A 392 -8.24 -27.12 3.84
CA LEU A 392 -8.14 -26.97 2.38
C LEU A 392 -8.04 -25.48 2.00
N CYS A 393 -8.86 -24.61 2.58
CA CYS A 393 -8.77 -23.16 2.38
C CYS A 393 -7.40 -22.61 2.80
N MET A 394 -6.87 -23.09 3.93
CA MET A 394 -5.52 -22.75 4.38
C MET A 394 -4.44 -23.18 3.36
N GLY A 395 -4.55 -24.40 2.81
CA GLY A 395 -3.65 -24.88 1.76
C GLY A 395 -3.72 -24.04 0.47
N LEU A 396 -4.92 -23.63 0.05
CA LEU A 396 -5.12 -22.74 -1.11
C LEU A 396 -4.50 -21.36 -0.89
N TYR A 397 -4.64 -20.79 0.30
CA TYR A 397 -3.97 -19.55 0.66
C TYR A 397 -2.44 -19.64 0.49
N LEU A 398 -1.81 -20.68 1.05
CA LEU A 398 -0.36 -20.88 0.90
C LEU A 398 0.06 -21.05 -0.56
N LEU A 399 -0.76 -21.73 -1.36
CA LEU A 399 -0.53 -21.91 -2.79
C LEU A 399 -0.57 -20.57 -3.55
N ILE A 400 -1.51 -19.68 -3.20
CA ILE A 400 -1.58 -18.31 -3.75
C ILE A 400 -0.28 -17.56 -3.43
N ILE A 401 0.14 -17.57 -2.16
CA ILE A 401 1.37 -16.88 -1.74
C ILE A 401 2.61 -17.45 -2.47
N ALA A 402 2.73 -18.77 -2.55
CA ALA A 402 3.84 -19.43 -3.24
C ALA A 402 3.89 -19.12 -4.74
N SER A 403 2.72 -19.02 -5.39
CA SER A 403 2.59 -18.68 -6.80
C SER A 403 3.01 -17.24 -7.09
N VAL A 404 2.59 -16.30 -6.23
CA VAL A 404 2.93 -14.88 -6.38
C VAL A 404 4.42 -14.65 -6.12
N ASP A 405 5.00 -15.28 -5.09
CA ASP A 405 6.44 -15.17 -4.80
C ASP A 405 7.31 -15.57 -6.00
N VAL A 406 6.93 -16.63 -6.72
CA VAL A 406 7.64 -17.05 -7.94
C VAL A 406 7.45 -16.03 -9.09
N ARG A 407 6.24 -15.47 -9.25
CA ARG A 407 5.94 -14.51 -10.33
C ARG A 407 6.65 -13.18 -10.15
N THR A 408 6.74 -12.68 -8.92
CA THR A 408 7.29 -11.35 -8.62
C THR A 408 8.77 -11.38 -8.22
N ARG A 409 9.44 -12.52 -8.39
CA ARG A 409 10.82 -12.75 -7.96
C ARG A 409 11.74 -11.64 -8.47
N SER A 410 12.61 -11.13 -7.58
CA SER A 410 13.60 -10.06 -7.82
C SER A 410 13.05 -8.70 -8.30
N HIS A 411 11.76 -8.61 -8.60
CA HIS A 411 11.08 -7.39 -9.04
C HIS A 411 9.92 -7.01 -8.11
N TYR A 412 9.85 -7.58 -6.90
CA TYR A 412 8.77 -7.34 -5.95
C TYR A 412 8.62 -5.86 -5.58
N TYR A 413 9.68 -5.04 -5.67
CA TYR A 413 9.57 -3.59 -5.41
C TYR A 413 8.56 -2.86 -6.33
N ASN A 414 8.37 -3.35 -7.56
CA ASN A 414 7.46 -2.79 -8.56
C ASN A 414 6.08 -3.48 -8.51
N TYR A 415 6.05 -4.81 -8.33
CA TYR A 415 4.79 -5.58 -8.24
C TYR A 415 4.14 -5.58 -6.85
N GLY A 416 4.90 -5.22 -5.81
CA GLY A 416 4.47 -5.30 -4.41
C GLY A 416 3.32 -4.36 -4.10
N ILE A 417 3.30 -3.17 -4.71
CA ILE A 417 2.20 -2.21 -4.57
C ILE A 417 0.92 -2.76 -5.19
N GLU A 418 1.00 -3.36 -6.38
CA GLU A 418 -0.16 -4.00 -7.02
C GLU A 418 -0.65 -5.22 -6.23
N TRP A 419 0.27 -6.01 -5.68
CA TRP A 419 -0.07 -7.15 -4.83
C TRP A 419 -0.78 -6.71 -3.54
N GLN A 420 -0.19 -5.79 -2.78
CA GLN A 420 -0.69 -5.32 -1.50
C GLN A 420 -1.97 -4.47 -1.66
N MET A 421 -2.03 -3.56 -2.64
CA MET A 421 -3.18 -2.68 -2.88
C MET A 421 -4.27 -3.26 -3.78
N GLY A 422 -3.95 -4.33 -4.51
CA GLY A 422 -4.92 -5.01 -5.37
C GLY A 422 -5.84 -5.95 -4.60
N ALA A 423 -6.77 -6.57 -5.33
CA ALA A 423 -7.68 -7.57 -4.77
C ALA A 423 -6.98 -8.87 -4.33
N GLY A 424 -5.74 -9.11 -4.81
CA GLY A 424 -4.97 -10.32 -4.54
C GLY A 424 -4.69 -10.52 -3.05
N CYS A 425 -4.06 -9.54 -2.41
CA CYS A 425 -3.75 -9.62 -0.99
C CYS A 425 -5.00 -9.62 -0.10
N GLY A 426 -6.05 -8.87 -0.48
CA GLY A 426 -7.35 -8.92 0.21
C GLY A 426 -7.99 -10.31 0.17
N THR A 427 -7.94 -11.01 -0.97
CA THR A 427 -8.48 -12.37 -1.11
C THR A 427 -7.66 -13.39 -0.32
N ALA A 428 -6.33 -13.29 -0.37
CA ALA A 428 -5.44 -14.14 0.40
C ALA A 428 -5.63 -13.94 1.92
N GLY A 429 -5.73 -12.68 2.36
CA GLY A 429 -5.99 -12.28 3.74
C GLY A 429 -7.34 -12.77 4.26
N PHE A 430 -8.39 -12.67 3.44
CA PHE A 430 -9.70 -13.25 3.77
C PHE A 430 -9.60 -14.77 3.97
N LEU A 431 -8.98 -15.49 3.01
CA LEU A 431 -8.87 -16.94 3.06
C LEU A 431 -8.10 -17.43 4.29
N THR A 432 -6.98 -16.79 4.65
CA THR A 432 -6.17 -17.22 5.81
C THR A 432 -6.90 -17.03 7.13
N VAL A 433 -7.53 -15.86 7.36
CA VAL A 433 -8.28 -15.61 8.60
C VAL A 433 -9.52 -16.50 8.68
N PHE A 434 -10.27 -16.60 7.59
CA PHE A 434 -11.45 -17.47 7.54
C PHE A 434 -11.08 -18.93 7.85
N ALA A 435 -10.02 -19.44 7.22
CA ALA A 435 -9.55 -20.80 7.42
C ALA A 435 -9.06 -21.05 8.86
N SER A 436 -8.27 -20.13 9.43
CA SER A 436 -7.73 -20.31 10.78
C SER A 436 -8.83 -20.28 11.83
N GLU A 437 -9.74 -19.30 11.76
CA GLU A 437 -10.82 -19.16 12.74
C GLU A 437 -11.81 -20.32 12.66
N LEU A 438 -12.16 -20.77 11.44
CA LEU A 438 -13.06 -21.91 11.27
C LEU A 438 -12.40 -23.20 11.76
N SER A 439 -11.08 -23.37 11.56
CA SER A 439 -10.33 -24.54 12.01
C SER A 439 -10.28 -24.63 13.53
N VAL A 440 -9.93 -23.53 14.22
CA VAL A 440 -9.91 -23.46 15.70
C VAL A 440 -11.31 -23.70 16.29
N TYR A 441 -12.34 -23.07 15.73
CA TYR A 441 -13.72 -23.27 16.16
C TYR A 441 -14.17 -24.73 15.98
N THR A 442 -13.90 -25.31 14.82
CA THR A 442 -14.29 -26.70 14.51
C THR A 442 -13.56 -27.68 15.41
N LEU A 443 -12.26 -27.46 15.66
CA LEU A 443 -11.49 -28.28 16.59
C LEU A 443 -12.09 -28.23 17.99
N THR A 444 -12.38 -27.03 18.49
CA THR A 444 -13.05 -26.84 19.80
C THR A 444 -14.38 -27.60 19.86
N ALA A 445 -15.19 -27.53 18.80
CA ALA A 445 -16.44 -28.27 18.70
C ALA A 445 -16.25 -29.80 18.70
N ILE A 446 -15.23 -30.31 17.99
CA ILE A 446 -14.86 -31.75 18.03
C ILE A 446 -14.53 -32.16 19.46
N THR A 447 -13.76 -31.36 20.19
CA THR A 447 -13.33 -31.72 21.55
C THR A 447 -14.49 -31.69 22.56
N LEU A 448 -15.40 -30.72 22.42
CA LEU A 448 -16.61 -30.62 23.23
C LEU A 448 -17.58 -31.77 22.96
N GLU A 449 -17.79 -32.12 21.69
CA GLU A 449 -18.59 -33.29 21.30
C GLU A 449 -18.04 -34.56 21.94
N ARG A 450 -16.71 -34.74 21.89
CA ARG A 450 -16.04 -35.93 22.43
C ARG A 450 -16.12 -35.99 23.94
N TRP A 451 -15.89 -34.87 24.61
CA TRP A 451 -16.08 -34.78 26.06
C TRP A 451 -17.52 -35.13 26.45
N HIS A 452 -18.50 -34.52 25.79
CA HIS A 452 -19.91 -34.77 26.05
C HIS A 452 -20.28 -36.25 25.84
N THR A 453 -19.87 -36.85 24.71
CA THR A 453 -20.18 -38.25 24.38
C THR A 453 -19.52 -39.22 25.36
N ILE A 454 -18.27 -38.97 25.80
CA ILE A 454 -17.56 -39.84 26.76
C ILE A 454 -18.13 -39.70 28.17
N THR A 455 -18.37 -38.48 28.65
CA THR A 455 -18.86 -38.23 30.02
C THR A 455 -20.32 -38.66 30.19
N TYR A 456 -21.15 -38.54 29.14
CA TYR A 456 -22.58 -38.88 29.20
C TYR A 456 -22.95 -40.18 28.45
N ALA A 457 -21.98 -41.03 28.15
CA ALA A 457 -22.16 -42.30 27.42
C ALA A 457 -23.28 -43.21 28.00
N MET A 458 -23.58 -43.07 29.30
CA MET A 458 -24.55 -43.89 30.04
C MET A 458 -25.99 -43.32 30.09
N ARG A 459 -26.28 -42.16 29.48
CA ARG A 459 -27.65 -41.59 29.41
C ARG A 459 -28.09 -41.39 27.96
N LEU A 460 -28.82 -42.38 27.43
CA LEU A 460 -29.28 -42.46 26.03
C LEU A 460 -30.13 -41.23 25.59
N GLU A 461 -30.78 -40.54 26.53
CA GLU A 461 -31.66 -39.38 26.25
C GLU A 461 -30.92 -38.05 25.96
N ARG A 462 -29.62 -37.94 26.26
CA ARG A 462 -28.85 -36.69 26.11
C ARG A 462 -27.91 -36.66 24.89
N GLN A 463 -27.99 -37.61 23.96
CA GLN A 463 -27.06 -37.66 22.82
C GLN A 463 -27.16 -36.44 21.90
N LEU A 464 -25.99 -35.86 21.56
CA LEU A 464 -25.84 -34.80 20.58
C LEU A 464 -26.30 -35.28 19.20
N ARG A 465 -27.43 -34.75 18.74
CA ARG A 465 -27.99 -35.04 17.42
C ARG A 465 -27.35 -34.16 16.33
N LEU A 466 -27.39 -34.63 15.09
CA LEU A 466 -26.83 -33.95 13.93
C LEU A 466 -27.37 -32.51 13.74
N HIS A 467 -28.65 -32.27 14.01
CA HIS A 467 -29.23 -30.92 13.92
C HIS A 467 -28.58 -29.91 14.86
N HIS A 468 -28.22 -30.31 16.08
CA HIS A 468 -27.49 -29.43 17.01
C HIS A 468 -26.09 -29.11 16.48
N ALA A 469 -25.41 -30.10 15.90
CA ALA A 469 -24.10 -29.89 15.29
C ALA A 469 -24.15 -28.95 14.08
N PHE A 470 -25.19 -29.02 13.25
CA PHE A 470 -25.43 -28.05 12.19
C PHE A 470 -25.61 -26.63 12.73
N GLY A 471 -26.40 -26.44 13.79
CA GLY A 471 -26.57 -25.13 14.42
C GLY A 471 -25.27 -24.55 14.99
N VAL A 472 -24.49 -25.37 15.69
CA VAL A 472 -23.17 -24.98 16.22
C VAL A 472 -22.23 -24.58 15.08
N MET A 473 -22.15 -25.39 14.02
CA MET A 473 -21.29 -25.05 12.88
C MET A 473 -21.77 -23.82 12.12
N ALA A 474 -23.08 -23.61 11.94
CA ALA A 474 -23.60 -22.42 11.28
C ALA A 474 -23.17 -21.12 12.00
N PHE A 475 -23.15 -21.13 13.33
CA PHE A 475 -22.61 -20.02 14.11
C PHE A 475 -21.11 -19.83 13.89
N GLY A 476 -20.33 -20.92 13.93
CA GLY A 476 -18.89 -20.89 13.65
C GLY A 476 -18.57 -20.31 12.28
N TRP A 477 -19.28 -20.75 11.24
CA TRP A 477 -19.14 -20.22 9.88
C TRP A 477 -19.46 -18.72 9.80
N LEU A 478 -20.57 -18.29 10.41
CA LEU A 478 -20.93 -16.87 10.45
C LEU A 478 -19.84 -16.05 11.15
N PHE A 479 -19.34 -16.52 12.30
CA PHE A 479 -18.27 -15.88 13.04
C PHE A 479 -16.99 -15.75 12.19
N SER A 480 -16.51 -16.84 11.60
CA SER A 480 -15.27 -16.85 10.80
C SER A 480 -15.37 -15.96 9.56
N VAL A 481 -16.53 -15.92 8.90
CA VAL A 481 -16.76 -15.02 7.75
C VAL A 481 -16.76 -13.56 8.21
N LEU A 482 -17.44 -13.23 9.31
CA LEU A 482 -17.45 -11.87 9.84
C LEU A 482 -16.06 -11.41 10.28
N ALA A 483 -15.30 -12.27 10.96
CA ALA A 483 -13.92 -11.99 11.35
C ALA A 483 -13.02 -11.70 10.14
N ALA A 484 -13.11 -12.52 9.09
CA ALA A 484 -12.34 -12.34 7.86
C ALA A 484 -12.78 -11.13 7.00
N LEU A 485 -14.04 -10.69 7.11
CA LEU A 485 -14.54 -9.51 6.39
C LEU A 485 -14.11 -8.20 7.04
N MET A 486 -13.86 -8.15 8.35
CA MET A 486 -13.54 -6.90 9.06
C MET A 486 -12.36 -6.12 8.46
N PRO A 487 -11.21 -6.74 8.14
CA PRO A 487 -10.10 -6.00 7.51
C PRO A 487 -10.40 -5.58 6.06
N VAL A 488 -11.27 -6.31 5.35
CA VAL A 488 -11.72 -5.90 3.99
C VAL A 488 -12.63 -4.67 4.06
N MET A 489 -13.45 -4.56 5.11
CA MET A 489 -14.31 -3.40 5.37
C MET A 489 -13.57 -2.19 5.96
N GLY A 490 -12.25 -2.27 6.14
CA GLY A 490 -11.41 -1.15 6.59
C GLY A 490 -11.30 -0.98 8.12
N VAL A 491 -11.73 -1.96 8.93
CA VAL A 491 -11.50 -1.95 10.39
C VAL A 491 -10.03 -2.21 10.72
N SER A 492 -9.39 -3.05 9.91
CA SER A 492 -7.96 -3.36 9.91
C SER A 492 -7.45 -3.45 8.47
N SER A 493 -6.19 -3.85 8.24
CA SER A 493 -5.61 -3.94 6.90
C SER A 493 -4.82 -5.22 6.70
N TYR A 494 -5.13 -5.97 5.64
CA TYR A 494 -4.30 -7.07 5.14
C TYR A 494 -3.08 -6.59 4.36
N MET A 495 -3.05 -5.32 3.96
CA MET A 495 -2.12 -4.81 2.96
C MET A 495 -0.77 -4.40 3.55
N LYS A 496 -0.68 -4.32 4.88
CA LYS A 496 0.53 -3.92 5.62
C LYS A 496 1.67 -4.92 5.49
N THR A 497 1.38 -6.21 5.35
CA THR A 497 2.41 -7.27 5.25
C THR A 497 2.34 -7.96 3.89
N SER A 498 3.48 -8.38 3.34
CA SER A 498 3.54 -9.06 2.03
C SER A 498 2.85 -10.44 2.00
N ILE A 499 2.66 -11.04 3.18
CA ILE A 499 1.99 -12.35 3.39
C ILE A 499 0.47 -12.17 3.65
N CYS A 500 -0.02 -10.93 3.69
CA CYS A 500 -1.44 -10.61 3.78
C CYS A 500 -2.12 -10.95 5.12
N LEU A 501 -1.36 -10.89 6.21
CA LEU A 501 -1.91 -11.04 7.57
C LEU A 501 -2.31 -9.69 8.17
N PRO A 502 -3.37 -9.66 9.01
CA PRO A 502 -3.80 -8.46 9.69
C PRO A 502 -2.87 -8.18 10.87
N MET A 503 -1.74 -7.53 10.61
CA MET A 503 -0.72 -7.14 11.60
C MET A 503 -0.65 -5.63 11.79
N ASP A 504 -1.67 -4.90 11.36
CA ASP A 504 -1.75 -3.45 11.50
C ASP A 504 -1.99 -3.06 12.96
N VAL A 505 -1.04 -2.32 13.56
CA VAL A 505 -1.10 -1.85 14.95
C VAL A 505 -1.02 -0.32 15.06
N GLU A 506 -1.12 0.39 13.93
CA GLU A 506 -1.04 1.85 13.92
C GLU A 506 -2.32 2.50 14.44
N THR A 507 -3.48 1.93 14.09
CA THR A 507 -4.78 2.44 14.53
C THR A 507 -5.31 1.67 15.73
N VAL A 508 -6.07 2.36 16.59
CA VAL A 508 -6.72 1.75 17.75
C VAL A 508 -7.72 0.67 17.32
N SER A 509 -8.46 0.88 16.24
CA SER A 509 -9.41 -0.11 15.71
C SER A 509 -8.72 -1.40 15.26
N SER A 510 -7.62 -1.28 14.51
CA SER A 510 -6.83 -2.44 14.07
C SER A 510 -6.26 -3.20 15.27
N GLN A 511 -5.75 -2.49 16.28
CA GLN A 511 -5.20 -3.10 17.49
C GLN A 511 -6.27 -3.85 18.29
N VAL A 512 -7.46 -3.26 18.51
CA VAL A 512 -8.56 -3.95 19.21
C VAL A 512 -9.01 -5.21 18.45
N TYR A 513 -9.10 -5.14 17.12
CA TYR A 513 -9.45 -6.30 16.30
C TYR A 513 -8.47 -7.46 16.47
N ILE A 514 -7.16 -7.20 16.34
CA ILE A 514 -6.12 -8.24 16.49
C ILE A 514 -6.16 -8.84 17.90
N MET A 515 -6.27 -7.99 18.93
CA MET A 515 -6.32 -8.44 20.32
C MET A 515 -7.55 -9.30 20.61
N LEU A 516 -8.71 -8.94 20.06
CA LEU A 516 -9.95 -9.71 20.22
C LEU A 516 -9.79 -11.10 19.58
N LEU A 517 -9.25 -11.18 18.37
CA LEU A 517 -9.01 -12.45 17.67
C LEU A 517 -8.04 -13.35 18.46
N LEU A 518 -6.94 -12.79 18.96
CA LEU A 518 -5.98 -13.51 19.80
C LEU A 518 -6.61 -13.98 21.11
N PHE A 519 -7.39 -13.12 21.76
CA PHE A 519 -8.07 -13.47 23.01
C PHE A 519 -9.05 -14.62 22.82
N LEU A 520 -9.84 -14.61 21.75
CA LEU A 520 -10.77 -15.69 21.42
C LEU A 520 -10.03 -17.01 21.14
N ASN A 521 -8.90 -16.96 20.44
CA ASN A 521 -8.07 -18.14 20.20
C ASN A 521 -7.47 -18.71 21.49
N VAL A 522 -7.02 -17.87 22.42
CA VAL A 522 -6.57 -18.30 23.76
C VAL A 522 -7.74 -18.91 24.56
N LEU A 523 -8.93 -18.32 24.51
CA LEU A 523 -10.11 -18.84 25.19
C LEU A 523 -10.52 -20.22 24.66
N ALA A 524 -10.52 -20.39 23.33
CA ALA A 524 -10.77 -21.67 22.68
C ALA A 524 -9.77 -22.74 23.14
N PHE A 525 -8.48 -22.39 23.18
CA PHE A 525 -7.44 -23.29 23.69
C PHE A 525 -7.66 -23.70 25.15
N MET A 526 -8.01 -22.76 26.03
CA MET A 526 -8.31 -23.05 27.43
C MET A 526 -9.53 -23.98 27.58
N ALA A 527 -10.56 -23.78 26.77
CA ALA A 527 -11.73 -24.65 26.73
C ALA A 527 -11.37 -26.08 26.30
N VAL A 528 -10.56 -26.22 25.24
CA VAL A 528 -10.03 -27.51 24.78
C VAL A 528 -9.26 -28.20 25.92
N CYS A 529 -8.29 -27.52 26.52
CA CYS A 529 -7.51 -28.06 27.64
C CYS A 529 -8.39 -28.55 28.79
N ALA A 530 -9.35 -27.74 29.23
CA ALA A 530 -10.28 -28.11 30.30
C ALA A 530 -11.10 -29.36 29.94
N CYS A 531 -11.61 -29.46 28.71
CA CYS A 531 -12.33 -30.64 28.24
C CYS A 531 -11.46 -31.89 28.28
N TYR A 532 -10.20 -31.81 27.86
CA TYR A 532 -9.29 -32.96 27.89
C TYR A 532 -8.89 -33.40 29.29
N VAL A 533 -8.64 -32.46 30.20
CA VAL A 533 -8.40 -32.79 31.61
C VAL A 533 -9.61 -33.55 32.18
N ARG A 534 -10.84 -33.10 31.87
CA ARG A 534 -12.07 -33.79 32.29
C ARG A 534 -12.18 -35.18 31.67
N ILE A 535 -11.95 -35.33 30.36
CA ILE A 535 -11.93 -36.64 29.69
C ILE A 535 -10.91 -37.57 30.36
N TYR A 536 -9.69 -37.09 30.60
CA TYR A 536 -8.61 -37.87 31.21
C TYR A 536 -8.99 -38.37 32.61
N VAL A 537 -9.56 -37.49 33.45
CA VAL A 537 -10.04 -37.86 34.79
C VAL A 537 -11.18 -38.88 34.71
N THR A 538 -12.15 -38.69 33.80
CA THR A 538 -13.27 -39.64 33.60
C THR A 538 -12.78 -41.02 33.17
N VAL A 539 -11.75 -41.10 32.32
CA VAL A 539 -11.18 -42.38 31.86
C VAL A 539 -10.33 -43.06 32.95
N ARG A 540 -9.75 -42.31 33.89
CA ARG A 540 -8.85 -42.86 34.94
C ARG A 540 -9.58 -43.37 36.18
N HIS A 541 -10.82 -42.95 36.45
CA HIS A 541 -11.62 -43.40 37.61
C HIS A 541 -12.78 -44.33 37.17
N PRO A 542 -12.56 -45.65 37.04
CA PRO A 542 -13.57 -46.57 36.54
C PRO A 542 -14.49 -47.04 37.67
N ALA A 543 -15.66 -46.44 37.82
CA ALA A 543 -16.70 -46.99 38.71
C ALA A 543 -17.57 -48.07 38.01
N SER A 544 -17.44 -48.30 36.70
CA SER A 544 -18.06 -49.44 35.99
C SER A 544 -17.70 -49.45 34.50
N VAL A 545 -17.37 -50.65 33.97
CA VAL A 545 -17.19 -51.08 32.55
C VAL A 545 -15.72 -51.18 32.03
N PRO A 546 -15.36 -52.25 31.27
CA PRO A 546 -13.96 -52.61 30.97
C PRO A 546 -13.44 -52.22 29.57
N ASP A 547 -12.12 -51.99 29.56
CA ASP A 547 -11.10 -52.36 28.55
C ASP A 547 -10.54 -51.36 27.50
N SER A 548 -9.24 -51.55 27.23
CA SER A 548 -8.19 -50.80 26.50
C SER A 548 -8.49 -50.07 25.17
N ALA A 549 -9.72 -50.09 24.66
CA ALA A 549 -10.10 -49.41 23.43
C ALA A 549 -10.27 -47.89 23.64
N ASP A 550 -10.91 -47.50 24.75
CA ASP A 550 -11.23 -46.09 25.02
C ASP A 550 -9.99 -45.28 25.45
N ALA A 551 -9.03 -45.90 26.16
CA ALA A 551 -7.74 -45.29 26.47
C ALA A 551 -6.88 -45.05 25.21
N ARG A 552 -6.94 -45.96 24.23
CA ARG A 552 -6.29 -45.77 22.91
C ARG A 552 -6.95 -44.66 22.11
N VAL A 553 -8.27 -44.50 22.20
CA VAL A 553 -8.99 -43.40 21.57
C VAL A 553 -8.63 -42.07 22.24
N ALA A 554 -8.61 -41.98 23.57
CA ALA A 554 -8.20 -40.78 24.31
C ALA A 554 -6.76 -40.34 24.00
N LYS A 555 -5.80 -41.29 23.92
CA LYS A 555 -4.41 -41.00 23.51
C LYS A 555 -4.33 -40.44 22.08
N ARG A 556 -5.16 -40.92 21.15
CA ARG A 556 -5.24 -40.40 19.76
C ARG A 556 -5.78 -38.98 19.72
N MET A 557 -6.78 -38.66 20.56
CA MET A 557 -7.37 -37.33 20.65
C MET A 557 -6.43 -36.32 21.33
N ALA A 558 -5.57 -36.77 22.26
CA ALA A 558 -4.56 -35.93 22.92
C ALA A 558 -3.40 -35.55 22.00
N VAL A 559 -2.97 -36.44 21.08
CA VAL A 559 -1.94 -36.12 20.07
C VAL A 559 -2.41 -34.99 19.15
N LEU A 560 -3.67 -35.03 18.70
CA LEU A 560 -4.24 -34.02 17.80
C LEU A 560 -4.32 -32.62 18.47
N VAL A 561 -4.55 -32.56 19.77
CA VAL A 561 -4.56 -31.31 20.56
C VAL A 561 -3.17 -30.80 20.86
N PHE A 562 -2.24 -31.70 21.16
CA PHE A 562 -0.86 -31.31 21.43
C PHE A 562 -0.19 -30.78 20.16
N THR A 563 -0.49 -31.36 19.00
CA THR A 563 -0.03 -30.83 17.70
C THR A 563 -0.64 -29.46 17.42
N ASP A 564 -1.92 -29.26 17.73
CA ASP A 564 -2.59 -27.96 17.58
C ASP A 564 -2.00 -26.88 18.52
N PHE A 565 -1.76 -27.23 19.79
CA PHE A 565 -1.09 -26.35 20.76
C PHE A 565 0.32 -25.93 20.32
N LEU A 566 1.14 -26.89 19.89
CA LEU A 566 2.49 -26.60 19.42
C LEU A 566 2.50 -25.71 18.18
N CYS A 567 1.44 -25.75 17.36
CA CYS A 567 1.28 -24.86 16.22
C CYS A 567 0.80 -23.46 16.63
N MET A 568 -0.15 -23.37 17.58
CA MET A 568 -0.80 -22.11 17.99
C MET A 568 -0.01 -21.28 19.03
N ALA A 569 0.79 -21.92 19.87
CA ALA A 569 1.53 -21.24 20.94
C ALA A 569 2.60 -20.24 20.42
N PRO A 570 3.44 -20.57 19.41
CA PRO A 570 4.39 -19.61 18.86
C PRO A 570 3.68 -18.39 18.24
N ILE A 571 2.59 -18.59 17.50
CA ILE A 571 1.84 -17.52 16.83
C ILE A 571 1.25 -16.56 17.86
N SER A 572 0.62 -17.10 18.90
CA SER A 572 0.00 -16.32 19.98
C SER A 572 1.05 -15.50 20.74
N PHE A 573 2.21 -16.09 21.02
CA PHE A 573 3.33 -15.40 21.66
C PHE A 573 3.84 -14.21 20.83
N PHE A 574 4.06 -14.41 19.53
CA PHE A 574 4.52 -13.33 18.65
C PHE A 574 3.48 -12.25 18.44
N ALA A 575 2.21 -12.63 18.28
CA ALA A 575 1.14 -11.68 18.13
C ALA A 575 0.98 -10.81 19.39
N ILE A 576 1.08 -11.39 20.60
CA ILE A 576 1.05 -10.64 21.86
C ILE A 576 2.26 -9.71 22.01
N SER A 577 3.48 -10.19 21.73
CA SER A 577 4.69 -9.34 21.81
C SER A 577 4.66 -8.14 20.86
N ALA A 578 4.15 -8.33 19.63
CA ALA A 578 3.90 -7.23 18.70
C ALA A 578 2.85 -6.24 19.25
N ALA A 579 1.79 -6.77 19.87
CA ALA A 579 0.71 -6.00 20.48
C ALA A 579 1.19 -5.13 21.67
N LEU A 580 2.15 -5.63 22.45
CA LEU A 580 2.80 -4.91 23.55
C LEU A 580 3.89 -3.93 23.08
N ARG A 581 4.05 -3.74 21.76
CA ARG A 581 5.09 -2.91 21.13
C ARG A 581 6.52 -3.31 21.53
N LEU A 582 6.72 -4.58 21.88
CA LEU A 582 8.02 -5.18 22.17
C LEU A 582 8.28 -6.31 21.16
N PRO A 583 8.53 -6.02 19.88
CA PRO A 583 8.81 -7.05 18.89
C PRO A 583 10.14 -7.74 19.21
N LEU A 584 10.08 -8.88 19.89
CA LEU A 584 11.25 -9.69 20.26
C LEU A 584 11.93 -10.35 19.04
N ILE A 585 11.24 -10.40 17.90
CA ILE A 585 11.71 -10.97 16.64
C ILE A 585 11.39 -10.00 15.49
N THR A 586 12.33 -9.84 14.55
CA THR A 586 12.11 -9.02 13.35
C THR A 586 11.03 -9.64 12.45
N VAL A 587 10.29 -8.83 11.69
CA VAL A 587 9.23 -9.33 10.81
C VAL A 587 9.76 -10.41 9.84
N SER A 588 10.98 -10.26 9.32
CA SER A 588 11.64 -11.26 8.46
C SER A 588 11.79 -12.63 9.14
N HIS A 589 12.12 -12.67 10.44
CA HIS A 589 12.22 -13.92 11.19
C HIS A 589 10.85 -14.43 11.66
N ALA A 590 9.88 -13.55 11.90
CA ALA A 590 8.50 -13.95 12.15
C ALA A 590 7.89 -14.70 10.95
N LYS A 591 8.28 -14.37 9.71
CA LYS A 591 7.89 -15.12 8.50
C LYS A 591 8.27 -16.61 8.61
N VAL A 592 9.45 -16.92 9.16
CA VAL A 592 9.92 -18.31 9.32
C VAL A 592 8.99 -19.07 10.24
N VAL A 593 8.69 -18.50 11.42
CA VAL A 593 7.79 -19.12 12.40
C VAL A 593 6.39 -19.28 11.81
N LEU A 594 5.90 -18.25 11.13
CA LEU A 594 4.57 -18.26 10.56
C LEU A 594 4.44 -19.29 9.43
N VAL A 595 5.35 -19.32 8.47
CA VAL A 595 5.29 -20.28 7.34
C VAL A 595 5.51 -21.74 7.80
N LEU A 596 6.26 -21.97 8.88
CA LEU A 596 6.44 -23.29 9.46
C LEU A 596 5.26 -23.70 10.35
N PHE A 597 4.99 -22.99 11.44
CA PHE A 597 4.08 -23.47 12.48
C PHE A 597 2.60 -23.19 12.18
N TYR A 598 2.29 -22.09 11.48
CA TYR A 598 0.91 -21.71 11.17
C TYR A 598 0.17 -22.76 10.32
N PRO A 599 0.77 -23.37 9.27
CA PRO A 599 0.08 -24.36 8.45
C PRO A 599 0.35 -25.84 8.81
N ILE A 600 1.29 -26.15 9.73
CA ILE A 600 1.63 -27.56 10.06
C ILE A 600 0.42 -28.34 10.55
N ASN A 601 -0.46 -27.70 11.33
CA ASN A 601 -1.68 -28.33 11.84
C ASN A 601 -2.58 -28.83 10.69
N SER A 602 -2.83 -27.97 9.70
CA SER A 602 -3.63 -28.28 8.52
C SER A 602 -3.02 -29.36 7.63
N CYS A 603 -1.69 -29.46 7.59
CA CYS A 603 -1.00 -30.55 6.90
C CYS A 603 -1.06 -31.88 7.68
N ALA A 604 -0.97 -31.85 9.00
CA ALA A 604 -0.90 -33.04 9.84
C ALA A 604 -2.25 -33.77 9.95
N ASN A 605 -3.37 -33.03 9.94
CA ASN A 605 -4.72 -33.56 10.14
C ASN A 605 -5.10 -34.75 9.23
N PRO A 606 -4.90 -34.70 7.90
CA PRO A 606 -5.12 -35.84 7.01
C PRO A 606 -4.33 -37.09 7.38
N PHE A 607 -3.06 -36.94 7.78
CA PHE A 607 -2.23 -38.08 8.18
C PHE A 607 -2.71 -38.65 9.52
N LEU A 608 -3.11 -37.81 10.47
CA LEU A 608 -3.69 -38.28 11.72
C LEU A 608 -4.96 -39.11 11.47
N TYR A 609 -5.82 -38.69 10.54
CA TYR A 609 -7.00 -39.47 10.15
C TYR A 609 -6.63 -40.78 9.44
N ALA A 610 -5.71 -40.71 8.47
CA ALA A 610 -5.28 -41.85 7.68
C ALA A 610 -4.57 -42.92 8.51
N PHE A 611 -3.77 -42.57 9.50
CA PHE A 611 -3.01 -43.53 10.31
C PHE A 611 -3.80 -44.06 11.52
N PHE A 612 -4.62 -43.25 12.16
CA PHE A 612 -5.24 -43.61 13.44
C PHE A 612 -6.72 -44.04 13.35
N THR A 613 -7.40 -43.85 12.21
CA THR A 613 -8.83 -44.17 12.07
C THR A 613 -9.06 -45.40 11.17
N LYS A 614 -9.35 -46.56 11.77
CA LYS A 614 -9.60 -47.83 11.02
C LYS A 614 -10.76 -47.70 10.02
N SER A 615 -11.86 -47.04 10.39
CA SER A 615 -13.01 -46.83 9.50
C SER A 615 -12.69 -45.95 8.29
N PHE A 616 -11.83 -44.94 8.47
CA PHE A 616 -11.35 -44.10 7.38
C PHE A 616 -10.42 -44.89 6.43
N LYS A 617 -9.49 -45.71 6.97
CA LYS A 617 -8.66 -46.61 6.15
C LYS A 617 -9.52 -47.55 5.31
N GLN A 618 -10.56 -48.13 5.90
CA GLN A 618 -11.51 -49.01 5.20
C GLN A 618 -12.20 -48.26 4.04
N ASP A 619 -12.78 -47.09 4.31
CA ASP A 619 -13.46 -46.28 3.30
C ASP A 619 -12.51 -45.82 2.18
N PHE A 620 -11.28 -45.43 2.53
CA PHE A 620 -10.23 -45.04 1.58
C PHE A 620 -9.81 -46.21 0.66
N PHE A 621 -9.57 -47.40 1.20
CA PHE A 621 -9.21 -48.57 0.38
C PHE A 621 -10.37 -49.04 -0.49
N VAL A 622 -11.63 -48.92 -0.03
CA VAL A 622 -12.80 -49.22 -0.84
C VAL A 622 -12.93 -48.22 -2.01
N LEU A 623 -12.72 -46.92 -1.77
CA LEU A 623 -12.79 -45.90 -2.82
C LEU A 623 -11.64 -46.04 -3.84
N THR A 624 -10.40 -46.22 -3.38
CA THR A 624 -9.24 -46.43 -4.27
C THR A 624 -9.36 -47.72 -5.09
N SER A 625 -10.01 -48.76 -4.55
CA SER A 625 -10.30 -49.98 -5.32
C SER A 625 -11.28 -49.77 -6.47
N ARG A 626 -12.19 -48.80 -6.37
CA ARG A 626 -13.12 -48.41 -7.46
C ARG A 626 -12.40 -47.64 -8.55
N LEU A 627 -11.34 -46.91 -8.19
CA LEU A 627 -10.47 -46.18 -9.12
C LEU A 627 -9.37 -47.07 -9.73
N GLY A 628 -9.34 -48.37 -9.40
CA GLY A 628 -8.45 -49.36 -10.03
C GLY A 628 -7.16 -49.69 -9.26
N CYS A 629 -6.83 -48.95 -8.19
CA CYS A 629 -5.61 -49.13 -7.39
C CYS A 629 -5.85 -49.95 -6.10
N PHE A 630 -4.83 -50.65 -5.58
CA PHE A 630 -4.85 -51.36 -4.29
C PHE A 630 -5.98 -52.41 -4.07
N LYS A 631 -6.41 -53.10 -5.14
CA LYS A 631 -7.49 -54.12 -5.11
C LYS A 631 -7.28 -55.25 -4.07
N SER A 632 -6.03 -55.62 -3.79
CA SER A 632 -5.68 -56.67 -2.81
C SER A 632 -5.98 -56.26 -1.35
N ARG A 633 -5.60 -55.04 -0.94
CA ARG A 633 -5.89 -54.53 0.42
C ARG A 633 -7.37 -54.25 0.64
N ALA A 634 -8.10 -53.83 -0.40
CA ALA A 634 -9.55 -53.62 -0.33
C ALA A 634 -10.34 -54.93 -0.15
N ARG A 635 -9.84 -56.07 -0.66
CA ARG A 635 -10.43 -57.39 -0.40
C ARG A 635 -10.34 -57.76 1.08
N ILE A 636 -9.18 -57.59 1.72
CA ILE A 636 -8.95 -57.91 3.15
C ILE A 636 -9.94 -57.14 4.05
N TYR A 637 -10.15 -55.86 3.76
CA TYR A 637 -11.11 -55.05 4.53
C TYR A 637 -12.58 -55.39 4.26
N ARG A 638 -12.93 -55.90 3.06
CA ARG A 638 -14.28 -56.43 2.82
C ARG A 638 -14.53 -57.72 3.61
N THR A 639 -13.53 -58.60 3.73
CA THR A 639 -13.68 -59.88 4.45
C THR A 639 -13.91 -59.71 5.95
N GLU A 640 -13.27 -58.71 6.59
CA GLU A 640 -13.50 -58.37 8.01
C GLU A 640 -14.93 -57.87 8.30
N THR A 641 -15.58 -57.19 7.36
CA THR A 641 -16.99 -56.75 7.51
C THR A 641 -17.99 -57.91 7.40
N SER A 642 -17.68 -58.93 6.60
CA SER A 642 -18.53 -60.12 6.44
C SER A 642 -18.45 -61.10 7.62
N SER A 643 -17.30 -61.22 8.30
CA SER A 643 -17.17 -62.07 9.49
C SER A 643 -17.94 -61.51 10.71
N LEU A 644 -18.13 -60.19 10.79
CA LEU A 644 -18.95 -59.57 11.84
C LEU A 644 -20.47 -59.77 11.63
N HIS A 645 -20.91 -60.05 10.40
CA HIS A 645 -22.31 -60.27 10.07
C HIS A 645 -22.74 -61.74 10.24
N ASN A 646 -21.84 -62.70 9.96
CA ASN A 646 -22.12 -64.13 10.14
C ASN A 646 -22.04 -64.63 11.60
N GLY A 647 -21.49 -63.85 12.53
CA GLY A 647 -21.45 -64.21 13.96
C GLY A 647 -22.76 -63.98 14.72
N ARG A 648 -23.83 -63.50 14.06
CA ARG A 648 -25.13 -63.18 14.70
C ARG A 648 -26.30 -64.07 14.26
N LEU A 649 -26.07 -65.12 13.47
CA LEU A 649 -27.15 -66.02 13.05
C LEU A 649 -26.72 -67.49 12.99
N SER A 650 -26.58 -68.12 14.16
CA SER A 650 -26.90 -69.55 14.33
C SER A 650 -26.90 -69.92 15.82
N SER A 651 -28.09 -69.90 16.42
CA SER A 651 -28.44 -70.76 17.55
C SER A 651 -29.78 -71.40 17.24
N PRO A 652 -29.88 -72.74 17.32
CA PRO A 652 -31.10 -73.36 17.79
C PRO A 652 -30.85 -74.17 19.07
N LYS A 653 -31.84 -74.12 19.96
CA LYS A 653 -31.93 -74.83 21.24
C LYS A 653 -32.20 -76.33 21.04
N ASN A 654 -31.72 -77.11 22.02
CA ASN A 654 -31.86 -78.56 22.27
C ASN A 654 -33.28 -79.14 22.09
N SER A 655 -33.39 -80.44 21.75
CA SER A 655 -33.93 -81.54 22.61
C SER A 655 -33.96 -82.90 21.87
N ASP A 656 -33.52 -83.95 22.57
CA ASP A 656 -33.85 -85.39 22.50
C ASP A 656 -33.61 -86.30 21.28
N GLY A 657 -32.93 -87.43 21.54
CA GLY A 657 -33.42 -88.76 21.14
C GLY A 657 -32.75 -89.50 19.96
N THR A 658 -31.98 -90.54 20.29
CA THR A 658 -31.92 -91.86 19.61
C THR A 658 -31.08 -92.03 18.31
N LEU A 659 -29.96 -92.74 18.48
CA LEU A 659 -29.44 -93.92 17.74
C LEU A 659 -29.73 -94.16 16.23
N TYR A 660 -28.64 -94.49 15.52
CA TYR A 660 -28.46 -95.33 14.30
C TYR A 660 -28.40 -94.71 12.87
N SER A 661 -27.21 -94.94 12.26
CA SER A 661 -26.97 -95.60 10.96
C SER A 661 -26.60 -94.78 9.69
N LEU A 662 -25.35 -95.00 9.26
CA LEU A 662 -24.76 -95.22 7.92
C LEU A 662 -25.22 -94.46 6.65
N GLY A 663 -24.21 -94.08 5.85
CA GLY A 663 -24.24 -94.04 4.37
C GLY A 663 -23.43 -92.90 3.73
N HIS A 664 -22.10 -93.06 3.55
CA HIS A 664 -21.41 -93.23 2.24
C HIS A 664 -21.84 -92.23 1.12
N VAL A 665 -21.01 -91.23 0.77
CA VAL A 665 -19.95 -91.22 -0.29
C VAL A 665 -20.47 -90.79 -1.67
N THR A 666 -19.89 -89.72 -2.25
CA THR A 666 -19.10 -89.70 -3.50
C THR A 666 -18.89 -88.26 -4.04
N HIS A 667 -17.61 -87.87 -4.21
CA HIS A 667 -17.11 -86.99 -5.28
C HIS A 667 -17.49 -87.58 -6.67
N PRO A 668 -17.66 -86.79 -7.75
CA PRO A 668 -16.51 -86.28 -8.55
C PRO A 668 -16.81 -84.92 -9.26
N HIS A 669 -15.93 -84.22 -9.99
CA HIS A 669 -14.56 -84.41 -10.50
C HIS A 669 -13.87 -83.05 -10.53
#